data_AF-A0A1S9ARH5-F1
#
_entry.id   AF-A0A1S9ARH5-F1
#
_cell.length_a   1.000
_cell.length_b   1.000
_cell.length_c   1.000
_cell.angle_alpha   90.00
_cell.angle_beta   90.00
_cell.angle_gamma   90.00
#
_symmetry.space_group_name_H-M   'P 1'
#
loop_
_entity.id
_entity.type
_entity.pdbx_description
1 polymer ?
#
loop_
_entity_poly.entity_id
_entity_poly.type
_entity_poly.pdbx_seq_one_letter_code
_entity_poly.pdbx_strand_id
1 'polypeptide(L)'
;MAATDPLYAARKLRLINNQPTRSKAAATPAFRTTARPACFEPFDTTAAGGWSMVPREDDNSSQAVPLGWNFSLFGTNYNTVYINTNGNITFDAPLNSFNAQGFPIGTPMVAAFWADVDTRAPGSGSVWYKVYPDRLVVTWNRVGYYNVAADKKNTFQLIIKANTAPGFTGNDVIIAYDDMQWTTGSASNGVNGFDGIPATVGANRGNNVDFIQTGRFNLNTTQAPNIPNVGDPGGISWLDGQCLGYQVRGVGNTPPAVAGLPAGSTITVNQGQTVTLPMQFSGPETNQTVSVTTNLNGLCNASAPVSGNGGTNPNLTFTVTGSACNVGTTAVTFTATDNGLPAPAQSVFTLNVVVNPPVANGQWTGAVSTVYTNPANWSSNVVPTASDNVVIPAGVPNMPVLSSSAAARAFTVASGASLTVASGGTLSLGGNLTNNGTISGAGALTTTGSSAQTFGGSSAVNMSDVTVGTAGVQLSTRLNVARLLTLNGNLTSNGNLTLLSTASNTAMVVNNGAAAVSGAATVQRYISLSLNAGLGYRHLSAPVSSTTLADLAAAGFSPVVNPAYNGATNPGTVTPFPNIFYYDQGRVPLTLNGATADFDNGWVSPSSPGDAMVAGRGYTVNLSAGQTIDFVGVLGNGGVSLTGLGRSTAAQAGWHMVGNPYPAPIDWNQVFANSTGLENAVHVYKSTGQYTGSYASFVNGVSTNGGTNIIPLGQGFFVRTATAGGSATINLNNAVRSTTYSNVALQRTASTESRTLLQLGLSGAGADDQLAVYFENGATPGFDPAFDAPKLVAGNNVLLALDEPTGPLAINGLPLLGNAPVTLPLVVRVARAGTYTLRADELLNLPAGVTVQLRDALTGSLTTLAPQTAYTFTADASLSGPRFSLLFNAARPLATSPSQVGAQVSVFPNPAHQQLWLSVPVSQRPVEAVLINALGQQVLRQVLPATRGAQAQALDLGRLARGVYSLRVALPEGAVTKRVVIE
;
A
#
# COMPACT_ATOMS: atom_id res chain seq x y z
N MET A 1 -14.99 69.28 37.62
CA MET A 1 -14.13 68.68 38.67
C MET A 1 -14.66 67.29 39.02
N ALA A 2 -14.47 66.29 38.16
CA ALA A 2 -14.96 64.92 38.39
C ALA A 2 -13.96 63.84 37.91
N ALA A 3 -12.66 64.14 37.89
CA ALA A 3 -11.62 63.19 37.47
C ALA A 3 -10.78 62.64 38.63
N THR A 4 -11.03 63.05 39.87
CA THR A 4 -10.27 62.59 41.04
C THR A 4 -11.17 62.57 42.27
N ASP A 5 -12.03 61.55 42.41
CA ASP A 5 -12.62 61.21 43.71
C ASP A 5 -11.66 60.21 44.38
N PRO A 6 -10.81 60.64 45.34
CA PRO A 6 -9.84 59.75 45.98
C PRO A 6 -10.51 58.70 46.89
N LEU A 7 -11.80 58.85 47.19
CA LEU A 7 -12.59 57.90 47.96
C LEU A 7 -13.32 56.88 47.07
N TYR A 8 -13.20 57.01 45.75
CA TYR A 8 -13.85 56.16 44.76
C TYR A 8 -13.51 54.67 44.97
N ALA A 9 -12.22 54.33 45.05
CA ALA A 9 -11.76 52.96 45.29
C ALA A 9 -12.27 52.42 46.65
N ALA A 10 -12.28 53.25 47.70
CA ALA A 10 -12.73 52.87 49.04
C ALA A 10 -14.27 52.70 49.12
N ARG A 11 -15.04 53.37 48.26
CA ARG A 11 -16.50 53.20 48.14
C ARG A 11 -16.83 51.92 47.36
N LYS A 12 -16.11 51.64 46.26
CA LYS A 12 -16.20 50.39 45.49
C LYS A 12 -15.87 49.16 46.38
N LEU A 13 -14.81 49.23 47.20
CA LEU A 13 -14.43 48.19 48.16
C LEU A 13 -15.45 47.96 49.30
N ARG A 14 -16.14 49.00 49.78
CA ARG A 14 -17.15 48.86 50.85
C ARG A 14 -18.42 48.13 50.42
N LEU A 15 -18.81 48.25 49.15
CA LEU A 15 -19.96 47.54 48.60
C LEU A 15 -19.71 46.02 48.46
N ILE A 16 -18.46 45.60 48.31
CA ILE A 16 -18.02 44.20 48.26
C ILE A 16 -18.19 43.50 49.62
N ASN A 17 -17.86 44.18 50.73
CA ASN A 17 -17.76 43.56 52.05
C ASN A 17 -19.10 43.40 52.81
N ASN A 18 -20.21 43.94 52.28
CA ASN A 18 -21.49 44.07 53.01
C ASN A 18 -22.60 43.12 52.53
N GLN A 19 -22.31 42.02 51.82
CA GLN A 19 -23.37 41.17 51.24
C GLN A 19 -23.33 39.70 51.72
N PRO A 20 -24.50 39.11 52.04
CA PRO A 20 -24.61 37.73 52.50
C PRO A 20 -24.50 36.74 51.34
N THR A 21 -23.76 35.65 51.55
CA THR A 21 -23.55 34.55 50.59
C THR A 21 -24.86 33.77 50.34
N ARG A 22 -25.33 33.72 49.09
CA ARG A 22 -26.37 32.76 48.63
C ARG A 22 -25.78 31.69 47.72
N SER A 23 -26.39 30.50 47.78
CA SER A 23 -25.88 29.20 47.33
C SER A 23 -26.01 28.90 45.82
N LYS A 24 -25.11 28.02 45.37
CA LYS A 24 -24.94 27.35 44.06
C LYS A 24 -26.24 26.94 43.32
N ALA A 25 -26.26 27.12 41.99
CA ALA A 25 -25.93 26.09 40.97
C ALA A 25 -26.56 26.40 39.59
N ALA A 26 -25.79 26.29 38.50
CA ALA A 26 -26.25 25.76 37.20
C ALA A 26 -25.05 25.46 36.27
N ALA A 27 -25.21 24.44 35.43
CA ALA A 27 -24.19 23.83 34.58
C ALA A 27 -23.68 24.76 33.46
N THR A 28 -22.39 24.62 33.13
CA THR A 28 -21.72 25.29 32.02
C THR A 28 -22.21 24.74 30.67
N PRO A 29 -22.80 25.55 29.77
CA PRO A 29 -23.03 25.13 28.40
C PRO A 29 -21.70 25.10 27.63
N ALA A 30 -21.58 24.17 26.68
CA ALA A 30 -20.41 23.97 25.84
C ALA A 30 -20.18 25.16 24.88
N PHE A 31 -18.90 25.51 24.70
CA PHE A 31 -18.42 26.56 23.79
C PHE A 31 -18.91 26.35 22.35
N ARG A 32 -19.55 27.37 21.76
CA ARG A 32 -19.75 27.48 20.31
C ARG A 32 -18.78 28.53 19.78
N THR A 33 -17.91 28.15 18.85
CA THR A 33 -17.18 29.11 18.03
C THR A 33 -18.15 29.68 17.00
N THR A 34 -18.83 30.76 17.33
CA THR A 34 -19.57 31.57 16.34
C THR A 34 -18.56 32.29 15.47
N ALA A 35 -18.79 32.32 14.15
CA ALA A 35 -18.04 33.22 13.29
C ALA A 35 -18.44 34.66 13.66
N ARG A 36 -17.49 35.59 13.68
CA ARG A 36 -17.76 37.03 13.91
C ARG A 36 -18.91 37.48 13.01
N PRO A 37 -19.91 38.23 13.53
CA PRO A 37 -20.98 38.71 12.67
C PRO A 37 -20.39 39.70 11.66
N ALA A 38 -20.80 39.68 10.39
CA ALA A 38 -20.15 40.54 9.39
C ALA A 38 -20.47 42.05 9.53
N CYS A 39 -21.33 42.45 10.49
CA CYS A 39 -21.42 43.85 10.95
C CYS A 39 -20.24 44.25 11.86
N PHE A 40 -19.43 43.29 12.31
CA PHE A 40 -18.19 43.51 13.04
C PHE A 40 -17.10 43.90 12.05
N GLU A 41 -16.76 45.19 12.02
CA GLU A 41 -15.68 45.70 11.20
C GLU A 41 -14.34 45.12 11.66
N PRO A 42 -13.51 44.56 10.75
CA PRO A 42 -12.18 44.11 11.08
C PRO A 42 -11.37 45.25 11.72
N PHE A 43 -10.68 44.92 12.80
CA PHE A 43 -9.77 45.84 13.47
C PHE A 43 -8.41 45.20 13.65
N ASP A 44 -7.39 46.04 13.71
CA ASP A 44 -6.00 45.63 13.85
C ASP A 44 -5.48 46.16 15.19
N THR A 45 -4.96 45.25 16.03
CA THR A 45 -4.35 45.59 17.32
C THR A 45 -2.89 46.03 17.19
N THR A 46 -2.33 46.06 15.98
CA THR A 46 -0.99 46.59 15.72
C THR A 46 -1.05 48.10 15.46
N ALA A 47 0.01 48.81 15.86
CA ALA A 47 0.09 50.27 15.67
C ALA A 47 0.05 50.70 14.18
N ALA A 48 0.30 49.78 13.24
CA ALA A 48 0.33 50.05 11.80
C ALA A 48 -1.06 50.31 11.19
N GLY A 49 -2.14 49.82 11.82
CA GLY A 49 -3.50 49.93 11.29
C GLY A 49 -4.21 51.26 11.55
N GLY A 50 -3.57 52.21 12.25
CA GLY A 50 -4.17 53.49 12.64
C GLY A 50 -5.25 53.37 13.72
N TRP A 51 -5.25 52.28 14.50
CA TRP A 51 -6.11 52.08 15.66
C TRP A 51 -5.45 52.62 16.93
N SER A 52 -6.24 53.22 17.80
CA SER A 52 -5.80 53.72 19.10
C SER A 52 -6.32 52.83 20.22
N MET A 53 -5.42 52.46 21.13
CA MET A 53 -5.79 51.71 22.34
C MET A 53 -6.24 52.70 23.43
N VAL A 54 -7.35 52.42 24.09
CA VAL A 54 -7.68 53.07 25.37
C VAL A 54 -6.76 52.46 26.44
N PRO A 55 -6.08 53.26 27.27
CA PRO A 55 -5.22 52.74 28.34
C PRO A 55 -5.93 51.71 29.21
N ARG A 56 -5.20 50.66 29.58
CA ARG A 56 -5.74 49.59 30.42
C ARG A 56 -6.04 50.13 31.82
N GLU A 57 -7.32 50.15 32.16
CA GLU A 57 -7.83 50.66 33.42
C GLU A 57 -9.12 49.93 33.83
N ASP A 58 -9.69 50.39 34.95
CA ASP A 58 -11.00 50.02 35.51
C ASP A 58 -11.78 51.33 35.75
N ASP A 59 -13.02 51.38 35.25
CA ASP A 59 -13.98 52.49 35.37
C ASP A 59 -13.61 53.86 34.79
N ASN A 60 -12.60 53.97 33.92
CA ASN A 60 -12.21 55.26 33.38
C ASN A 60 -12.62 55.44 31.91
N SER A 61 -12.75 56.70 31.50
CA SER A 61 -12.99 57.07 30.10
C SER A 61 -11.72 57.60 29.45
N SER A 62 -11.64 57.52 28.12
CA SER A 62 -10.64 58.22 27.33
C SER A 62 -10.70 59.73 27.54
N GLN A 63 -9.67 60.46 27.08
CA GLN A 63 -9.83 61.88 26.78
C GLN A 63 -10.91 62.08 25.70
N ALA A 64 -11.41 63.32 25.54
CA ALA A 64 -12.37 63.65 24.50
C ALA A 64 -11.80 63.32 23.12
N VAL A 65 -12.48 62.46 22.36
CA VAL A 65 -12.11 62.02 21.01
C VAL A 65 -12.89 62.88 20.00
N PRO A 66 -12.22 63.72 19.20
CA PRO A 66 -12.88 64.47 18.13
C PRO A 66 -13.34 63.54 17.01
N LEU A 67 -14.61 63.66 16.61
CA LEU A 67 -15.18 62.87 15.50
C LEU A 67 -14.78 63.41 14.13
N GLY A 68 -14.60 64.73 14.01
CA GLY A 68 -14.39 65.41 12.72
C GLY A 68 -15.66 65.61 11.89
N TRP A 69 -16.82 65.21 12.42
CA TRP A 69 -18.17 65.35 11.85
C TRP A 69 -19.21 65.45 12.97
N ASN A 70 -20.44 65.83 12.64
CA ASN A 70 -21.54 65.95 13.61
C ASN A 70 -22.34 64.64 13.69
N PHE A 71 -22.46 64.08 14.90
CA PHE A 71 -23.37 63.01 15.26
C PHE A 71 -24.61 63.59 15.94
N SER A 72 -25.79 63.43 15.36
CA SER A 72 -27.06 63.75 16.03
C SER A 72 -27.48 62.58 16.91
N LEU A 73 -27.52 62.78 18.23
CA LEU A 73 -28.09 61.85 19.20
C LEU A 73 -29.38 62.48 19.74
N PHE A 74 -30.52 61.91 19.35
CA PHE A 74 -31.89 62.39 19.58
C PHE A 74 -32.07 63.88 19.25
N GLY A 75 -31.55 64.30 18.10
CA GLY A 75 -31.61 65.68 17.60
C GLY A 75 -30.55 66.62 18.15
N THR A 76 -29.75 66.21 19.15
CA THR A 76 -28.64 67.01 19.67
C THR A 76 -27.35 66.63 18.95
N ASN A 77 -26.69 67.63 18.35
CA ASN A 77 -25.44 67.42 17.61
C ASN A 77 -24.23 67.41 18.55
N TYR A 78 -23.40 66.37 18.40
CA TYR A 78 -22.13 66.21 19.08
C TYR A 78 -21.00 66.01 18.07
N ASN A 79 -19.83 66.57 18.36
CA ASN A 79 -18.62 66.43 17.54
C ASN A 79 -17.45 65.79 18.29
N THR A 80 -17.67 65.40 19.55
CA THR A 80 -16.72 64.70 20.42
C THR A 80 -17.41 63.59 21.19
N VAL A 81 -16.65 62.54 21.54
CA VAL A 81 -17.11 61.46 22.41
C VAL A 81 -16.06 61.09 23.46
N TYR A 82 -16.49 60.48 24.56
CA TYR A 82 -15.62 59.84 25.55
C TYR A 82 -15.86 58.33 25.49
N ILE A 83 -14.78 57.54 25.34
CA ILE A 83 -14.86 56.08 25.25
C ILE A 83 -14.57 55.48 26.60
N ASN A 84 -15.53 54.74 27.16
CA ASN A 84 -15.43 54.16 28.49
C ASN A 84 -14.97 52.70 28.44
N THR A 85 -14.08 52.29 29.35
CA THR A 85 -13.70 50.88 29.51
C THR A 85 -14.91 49.99 29.76
N ASN A 86 -15.91 50.52 30.48
CA ASN A 86 -17.14 49.85 30.89
C ASN A 86 -18.16 49.66 29.74
N GLY A 87 -17.75 49.67 28.47
CA GLY A 87 -18.61 49.24 27.36
C GLY A 87 -19.62 50.28 26.84
N ASN A 88 -19.38 51.57 27.10
CA ASN A 88 -20.21 52.68 26.62
C ASN A 88 -19.39 53.84 26.04
N ILE A 89 -20.05 54.70 25.28
CA ILE A 89 -19.56 56.04 24.94
C ILE A 89 -20.52 57.09 25.48
N THR A 90 -19.98 58.21 25.97
CA THR A 90 -20.75 59.38 26.40
C THR A 90 -20.36 60.61 25.59
N PHE A 91 -21.21 61.64 25.59
CA PHE A 91 -21.04 62.80 24.71
C PHE A 91 -20.67 64.09 25.45
N ASP A 92 -21.20 64.31 26.67
CA ASP A 92 -20.94 65.54 27.43
C ASP A 92 -19.69 65.47 28.30
N ALA A 93 -19.50 64.38 29.03
CA ALA A 93 -18.46 64.23 30.04
C ALA A 93 -18.02 62.75 30.19
N PRO A 94 -16.80 62.49 30.68
CA PRO A 94 -16.37 61.13 31.03
C PRO A 94 -17.24 60.56 32.16
N LEU A 95 -17.49 59.26 32.12
CA LEU A 95 -18.29 58.55 33.12
C LEU A 95 -17.39 57.60 33.92
N ASN A 96 -17.55 57.58 35.25
CA ASN A 96 -16.82 56.68 36.15
C ASN A 96 -17.75 55.71 36.90
N SER A 97 -18.99 55.51 36.44
CA SER A 97 -19.92 54.59 37.08
C SER A 97 -19.69 53.16 36.62
N PHE A 98 -19.49 52.26 37.58
CA PHE A 98 -19.32 50.82 37.40
C PHE A 98 -20.64 50.05 37.42
N ASN A 99 -21.61 50.53 38.19
CA ASN A 99 -22.96 49.96 38.22
C ASN A 99 -23.78 50.51 37.05
N ALA A 100 -24.11 49.62 36.11
CA ALA A 100 -24.98 49.95 35.01
C ALA A 100 -26.42 50.20 35.48
N GLN A 101 -26.99 51.30 35.00
CA GLN A 101 -28.38 51.69 35.23
C GLN A 101 -29.19 51.49 33.97
N GLY A 102 -30.46 51.12 34.15
CA GLY A 102 -31.39 51.05 33.04
C GLY A 102 -31.73 52.46 32.58
N PHE A 103 -31.92 52.62 31.29
CA PHE A 103 -32.37 53.88 30.72
C PHE A 103 -33.86 54.10 31.04
N PRO A 104 -34.29 55.37 31.21
CA PRO A 104 -33.51 56.59 30.91
C PRO A 104 -32.68 57.08 32.10
N ILE A 105 -31.56 57.75 31.80
CA ILE A 105 -30.71 58.44 32.79
C ILE A 105 -30.35 59.86 32.33
N GLY A 106 -29.76 60.66 33.22
CA GLY A 106 -29.34 62.04 32.94
C GLY A 106 -28.04 62.19 32.14
N THR A 107 -27.55 61.13 31.49
CA THR A 107 -26.25 61.12 30.79
C THR A 107 -26.44 60.71 29.32
N PRO A 108 -26.14 61.57 28.34
CA PRO A 108 -26.20 61.18 26.93
C PRO A 108 -25.17 60.09 26.63
N MET A 109 -25.63 58.96 26.10
CA MET A 109 -24.81 57.75 26.00
C MET A 109 -25.25 56.83 24.86
N VAL A 110 -24.30 56.10 24.28
CA VAL A 110 -24.58 54.82 23.59
C VAL A 110 -23.87 53.71 24.35
N ALA A 111 -24.64 52.77 24.90
CA ALA A 111 -24.16 51.63 25.66
C ALA A 111 -24.15 50.39 24.75
N ALA A 112 -22.98 50.01 24.28
CA ALA A 112 -22.79 48.78 23.51
C ALA A 112 -22.95 47.56 24.41
N PHE A 113 -22.37 47.62 25.61
CA PHE A 113 -22.59 46.69 26.70
C PHE A 113 -22.09 47.33 27.99
N TRP A 114 -22.89 48.20 28.60
CA TRP A 114 -22.46 48.93 29.80
C TRP A 114 -22.40 47.98 31.01
N ALA A 115 -21.20 47.64 31.47
CA ALA A 115 -20.93 46.74 32.59
C ALA A 115 -19.56 47.04 33.25
N ASP A 116 -19.28 46.42 34.40
CA ASP A 116 -18.04 46.59 35.20
C ASP A 116 -16.84 45.84 34.56
N VAL A 117 -16.35 46.39 33.44
CA VAL A 117 -15.26 45.84 32.62
C VAL A 117 -13.91 46.13 33.25
N ASP A 118 -13.05 45.11 33.33
CA ASP A 118 -11.68 45.25 33.84
C ASP A 118 -10.64 44.81 32.81
N THR A 119 -9.81 45.77 32.38
CA THR A 119 -8.74 45.53 31.40
C THR A 119 -7.35 45.39 32.02
N ARG A 120 -7.24 45.45 33.37
CA ARG A 120 -5.96 45.39 34.09
C ARG A 120 -5.38 43.98 34.16
N ALA A 121 -6.22 42.95 34.14
CA ALA A 121 -5.77 41.56 34.22
C ALA A 121 -4.85 41.22 33.02
N PRO A 122 -3.69 40.56 33.24
CA PRO A 122 -2.79 40.18 32.15
C PRO A 122 -3.46 39.31 31.06
N GLY A 123 -4.45 38.51 31.44
CA GLY A 123 -5.24 37.69 30.50
C GLY A 123 -6.40 38.43 29.82
N SER A 124 -6.76 39.65 30.27
CA SER A 124 -7.81 40.47 29.70
C SER A 124 -7.30 41.17 28.44
N GLY A 125 -8.18 41.35 27.45
CA GLY A 125 -7.89 42.15 26.27
C GLY A 125 -7.97 43.65 26.55
N SER A 126 -8.30 44.45 25.53
CA SER A 126 -8.28 45.92 25.63
C SER A 126 -9.32 46.56 24.72
N VAL A 127 -9.59 47.84 24.95
CA VAL A 127 -10.50 48.63 24.13
C VAL A 127 -9.72 49.36 23.06
N TRP A 128 -10.17 49.27 21.81
CA TRP A 128 -9.52 49.85 20.63
C TRP A 128 -10.52 50.70 19.87
N TYR A 129 -10.09 51.83 19.32
CA TYR A 129 -10.97 52.66 18.50
C TYR A 129 -10.25 53.27 17.30
N LYS A 130 -11.04 53.65 16.30
CA LYS A 130 -10.57 54.39 15.13
C LYS A 130 -11.66 55.31 14.59
N VAL A 131 -11.29 56.57 14.38
CA VAL A 131 -12.15 57.58 13.75
C VAL A 131 -11.88 57.56 12.24
N TYR A 132 -12.94 57.36 11.47
CA TYR A 132 -12.96 57.47 10.01
C TYR A 132 -13.70 58.75 9.59
N PRO A 133 -13.56 59.20 8.34
CA PRO A 133 -14.26 60.39 7.84
C PRO A 133 -15.79 60.35 7.97
N ASP A 134 -16.37 59.15 8.02
CA ASP A 134 -17.82 58.92 8.00
C ASP A 134 -18.34 58.14 9.23
N ARG A 135 -17.47 57.66 10.12
CA ARG A 135 -17.86 56.84 11.28
C ARG A 135 -16.76 56.74 12.33
N LEU A 136 -17.14 56.34 13.55
CA LEU A 136 -16.23 55.91 14.61
C LEU A 136 -16.51 54.44 14.89
N VAL A 137 -15.45 53.63 15.00
CA VAL A 137 -15.52 52.24 15.43
C VAL A 137 -14.81 52.07 16.76
N VAL A 138 -15.46 51.44 17.74
CA VAL A 138 -14.92 51.13 19.07
C VAL A 138 -15.11 49.63 19.35
N THR A 139 -14.04 48.92 19.66
CA THR A 139 -14.04 47.48 19.91
C THR A 139 -13.52 47.19 21.32
N TRP A 140 -14.37 46.59 22.16
CA TRP A 140 -13.96 45.94 23.40
C TRP A 140 -13.57 44.51 23.07
N ASN A 141 -12.29 44.27 22.84
CA ASN A 141 -11.80 42.98 22.37
C ASN A 141 -11.36 42.10 23.54
N ARG A 142 -12.04 40.97 23.75
CA ARG A 142 -11.72 39.95 24.76
C ARG A 142 -11.54 40.53 26.17
N VAL A 143 -12.37 41.50 26.54
CA VAL A 143 -12.28 42.19 27.83
C VAL A 143 -12.84 41.32 28.96
N GLY A 144 -12.13 41.31 30.08
CA GLY A 144 -12.52 40.68 31.34
C GLY A 144 -13.42 41.56 32.20
N TYR A 145 -13.72 41.09 33.41
CA TYR A 145 -14.64 41.75 34.34
C TYR A 145 -13.98 41.99 35.69
N TYR A 146 -14.50 42.96 36.42
CA TYR A 146 -14.00 43.28 37.75
C TYR A 146 -14.21 42.09 38.73
N ASN A 147 -13.27 41.73 39.60
CA ASN A 147 -12.00 42.40 39.91
C ASN A 147 -10.82 41.61 39.33
N VAL A 148 -10.21 42.12 38.26
CA VAL A 148 -9.05 41.50 37.58
C VAL A 148 -9.34 40.07 37.11
N ALA A 149 -10.58 39.76 36.73
CA ALA A 149 -10.97 38.44 36.24
C ALA A 149 -10.88 38.35 34.71
N ALA A 150 -10.29 37.27 34.20
CA ALA A 150 -10.08 37.04 32.77
C ALA A 150 -10.31 35.57 32.36
N ASP A 151 -10.95 34.78 33.22
CA ASP A 151 -11.39 33.41 32.93
C ASP A 151 -12.55 33.37 31.92
N LYS A 152 -13.33 34.46 31.83
CA LYS A 152 -14.35 34.72 30.80
C LYS A 152 -14.10 36.06 30.15
N LYS A 153 -14.38 36.17 28.85
CA LYS A 153 -14.05 37.35 28.05
C LYS A 153 -15.19 37.70 27.11
N ASN A 154 -15.52 38.99 27.03
CA ASN A 154 -16.50 39.51 26.09
C ASN A 154 -15.79 40.18 24.92
N THR A 155 -16.32 39.99 23.71
CA THR A 155 -15.87 40.71 22.52
C THR A 155 -17.07 41.35 21.83
N PHE A 156 -17.10 42.68 21.81
CA PHE A 156 -18.18 43.45 21.19
C PHE A 156 -17.67 44.77 20.59
N GLN A 157 -18.41 45.30 19.62
CA GLN A 157 -18.03 46.48 18.85
C GLN A 157 -19.21 47.43 18.69
N LEU A 158 -18.92 48.73 18.78
CA LEU A 158 -19.83 49.83 18.51
C LEU A 158 -19.35 50.61 17.28
N ILE A 159 -20.27 50.92 16.38
CA ILE A 159 -20.05 51.81 15.25
C ILE A 159 -21.09 52.92 15.30
N ILE A 160 -20.66 54.18 15.30
CA ILE A 160 -21.53 55.35 15.08
C ILE A 160 -21.18 56.02 13.76
N LYS A 161 -22.17 56.37 12.95
CA LYS A 161 -21.98 56.97 11.62
C LYS A 161 -22.31 58.45 11.61
N ALA A 162 -21.73 59.20 10.67
CA ALA A 162 -22.02 60.61 10.40
C ALA A 162 -23.45 60.81 9.88
N ASN A 163 -24.41 60.73 10.79
CA ASN A 163 -25.84 60.65 10.50
C ASN A 163 -26.51 61.99 10.17
N THR A 164 -25.72 63.08 10.19
CA THR A 164 -26.13 64.40 9.69
C THR A 164 -25.67 64.65 8.25
N ALA A 165 -24.95 63.69 7.62
CA ALA A 165 -24.51 63.81 6.24
C ALA A 165 -25.72 63.86 5.26
N PRO A 166 -25.68 64.70 4.20
CA PRO A 166 -26.76 64.77 3.23
C PRO A 166 -27.08 63.41 2.60
N GLY A 167 -28.36 63.03 2.59
CA GLY A 167 -28.81 61.77 2.01
C GLY A 167 -28.56 60.52 2.87
N PHE A 168 -28.15 60.68 4.13
CA PHE A 168 -27.99 59.54 5.04
C PHE A 168 -29.31 58.77 5.25
N THR A 169 -29.27 57.46 5.06
CA THR A 169 -30.40 56.54 5.29
C THR A 169 -29.94 55.31 6.05
N GLY A 170 -30.82 54.70 6.84
CA GLY A 170 -30.55 53.45 7.57
C GLY A 170 -30.07 53.67 9.00
N ASN A 171 -29.44 52.64 9.58
CA ASN A 171 -28.96 52.66 10.96
C ASN A 171 -27.72 53.52 11.13
N ASP A 172 -27.75 54.43 12.10
CA ASP A 172 -26.66 55.34 12.45
C ASP A 172 -25.85 54.88 13.67
N VAL A 173 -26.37 53.91 14.42
CA VAL A 173 -25.66 53.14 15.44
C VAL A 173 -25.73 51.66 15.07
N ILE A 174 -24.58 50.97 15.13
CA ILE A 174 -24.50 49.52 14.94
C ILE A 174 -23.70 48.93 16.10
N ILE A 175 -24.23 47.88 16.73
CA ILE A 175 -23.54 47.12 17.76
C ILE A 175 -23.40 45.68 17.28
N ALA A 176 -22.18 45.15 17.34
CA ALA A 176 -21.83 43.80 16.91
C ALA A 176 -21.25 43.01 18.08
N TYR A 177 -21.71 41.77 18.26
CA TYR A 177 -21.27 40.90 19.35
C TYR A 177 -20.64 39.63 18.78
N ASP A 178 -19.43 39.32 19.22
CA ASP A 178 -18.70 38.11 18.84
C ASP A 178 -18.97 37.03 19.89
N ASP A 179 -18.06 36.82 20.83
CA ASP A 179 -18.14 35.87 21.94
C ASP A 179 -18.39 36.63 23.26
N MET A 180 -19.53 36.39 23.90
CA MET A 180 -20.01 37.04 25.12
C MET A 180 -20.19 35.99 26.24
N GLN A 181 -19.37 36.10 27.28
CA GLN A 181 -19.18 35.06 28.30
C GLN A 181 -19.46 35.53 29.73
N TRP A 182 -19.70 36.81 29.97
CA TRP A 182 -19.97 37.35 31.32
C TRP A 182 -20.89 38.56 31.27
N THR A 183 -21.60 38.85 32.36
CA THR A 183 -22.56 39.96 32.46
C THR A 183 -22.20 41.05 33.44
N THR A 184 -21.51 40.74 34.54
CA THR A 184 -21.33 41.70 35.63
C THR A 184 -20.10 41.42 36.49
N GLY A 185 -19.52 42.47 37.07
CA GLY A 185 -18.35 42.39 37.95
C GLY A 185 -18.71 42.17 39.42
N SER A 186 -17.74 41.78 40.24
CA SER A 186 -17.97 41.48 41.66
C SER A 186 -18.37 42.70 42.52
N ALA A 187 -17.96 43.92 42.14
CA ALA A 187 -18.42 45.15 42.80
C ALA A 187 -19.87 45.52 42.44
N SER A 188 -20.38 44.92 41.38
CA SER A 188 -21.76 45.03 40.91
C SER A 188 -22.65 43.88 41.42
N ASN A 189 -22.28 43.25 42.55
CA ASN A 189 -22.91 42.04 43.12
C ASN A 189 -22.80 40.77 42.26
N GLY A 190 -21.88 40.75 41.29
CA GLY A 190 -21.68 39.58 40.44
C GLY A 190 -20.97 38.42 41.14
N VAL A 191 -21.40 37.20 40.83
CA VAL A 191 -20.72 35.96 41.24
C VAL A 191 -20.26 35.22 39.99
N ASN A 192 -18.96 34.95 39.88
CA ASN A 192 -18.35 34.30 38.70
C ASN A 192 -18.70 34.96 37.35
N GLY A 193 -18.96 36.27 37.35
CA GLY A 193 -19.31 37.04 36.17
C GLY A 193 -20.82 37.19 35.90
N PHE A 194 -21.72 36.71 36.78
CA PHE A 194 -23.17 36.65 36.54
C PHE A 194 -24.03 37.15 37.71
N ASP A 195 -25.34 37.27 37.48
CA ASP A 195 -26.43 37.45 38.45
C ASP A 195 -26.41 38.74 39.30
N GLY A 196 -25.42 39.60 39.12
CA GLY A 196 -25.35 40.94 39.70
C GLY A 196 -26.21 41.98 38.98
N ILE A 197 -25.83 43.25 39.14
CA ILE A 197 -26.48 44.39 38.48
C ILE A 197 -26.40 44.18 36.96
N PRO A 198 -27.54 44.16 36.25
CA PRO A 198 -27.54 43.84 34.83
C PRO A 198 -26.82 44.86 33.98
N ALA A 199 -26.02 44.39 33.03
CA ALA A 199 -25.44 45.19 31.97
C ALA A 199 -26.53 45.87 31.13
N THR A 200 -26.25 47.04 30.56
CA THR A 200 -27.24 47.80 29.77
C THR A 200 -26.81 47.91 28.32
N VAL A 201 -27.74 47.64 27.40
CA VAL A 201 -27.55 47.80 25.95
C VAL A 201 -28.60 48.76 25.39
N GLY A 202 -28.15 49.83 24.72
CA GLY A 202 -29.04 50.81 24.11
C GLY A 202 -28.43 52.19 23.87
N ALA A 203 -29.28 53.19 23.68
CA ALA A 203 -28.89 54.60 23.52
C ALA A 203 -29.76 55.50 24.40
N ASN A 204 -29.21 56.56 24.97
CA ASN A 204 -29.90 57.43 25.92
C ASN A 204 -29.64 58.89 25.59
N ARG A 205 -30.69 59.71 25.54
CA ARG A 205 -30.58 61.15 25.24
C ARG A 205 -29.94 61.95 26.36
N GLY A 206 -30.08 61.50 27.61
CA GLY A 206 -29.59 62.22 28.78
C GLY A 206 -30.59 63.17 29.43
N ASN A 207 -31.86 63.18 29.01
CA ASN A 207 -32.91 64.04 29.57
C ASN A 207 -33.88 63.32 30.52
N ASN A 208 -33.58 62.07 30.91
CA ASN A 208 -34.46 61.19 31.68
C ASN A 208 -35.79 60.81 31.00
N VAL A 209 -35.92 61.02 29.69
CA VAL A 209 -37.18 60.74 28.95
C VAL A 209 -36.92 59.90 27.70
N ASP A 210 -36.05 60.35 26.79
CA ASP A 210 -35.89 59.73 25.47
C ASP A 210 -34.72 58.74 25.47
N PHE A 211 -34.99 57.49 25.11
CA PHE A 211 -33.99 56.44 25.07
C PHE A 211 -34.43 55.24 24.21
N ILE A 212 -33.45 54.40 23.88
CA ILE A 212 -33.56 53.05 23.35
C ILE A 212 -32.96 52.10 24.38
N GLN A 213 -33.70 51.09 24.86
CA GLN A 213 -33.13 50.01 25.67
C GLN A 213 -33.49 48.64 25.11
N THR A 214 -32.55 48.03 24.38
CA THR A 214 -32.74 46.68 23.84
C THR A 214 -32.77 45.63 24.94
N GLY A 215 -32.00 45.81 26.00
CA GLY A 215 -32.02 44.87 27.09
C GLY A 215 -31.16 45.25 28.28
N ARG A 216 -31.53 44.65 29.41
CA ARG A 216 -30.69 44.50 30.59
C ARG A 216 -30.19 43.05 30.61
N PHE A 217 -28.93 42.78 30.96
CA PHE A 217 -28.37 41.42 30.90
C PHE A 217 -27.65 41.04 32.19
N ASN A 218 -28.12 40.00 32.88
CA ASN A 218 -27.39 39.40 34.01
C ASN A 218 -27.40 37.88 34.03
N LEU A 219 -28.23 37.22 33.20
CA LEU A 219 -28.39 35.77 33.20
C LEU A 219 -27.31 35.07 32.36
N ASN A 220 -26.95 33.85 32.75
CA ASN A 220 -26.09 32.96 31.97
C ASN A 220 -26.92 32.01 31.10
N THR A 221 -27.70 32.55 30.17
CA THR A 221 -28.61 31.78 29.30
C THR A 221 -28.66 32.38 27.90
N THR A 222 -29.41 31.75 26.99
CA THR A 222 -29.76 32.30 25.66
C THR A 222 -31.10 33.03 25.68
N GLN A 223 -31.62 33.36 26.88
CA GLN A 223 -32.93 34.02 27.01
C GLN A 223 -32.85 35.43 26.42
N ALA A 224 -33.74 35.75 25.50
CA ALA A 224 -33.88 37.11 24.97
C ALA A 224 -34.28 38.08 26.10
N PRO A 225 -33.79 39.34 26.08
CA PRO A 225 -34.15 40.32 27.09
C PRO A 225 -35.65 40.67 27.05
N ASN A 226 -36.21 41.10 28.19
CA ASN A 226 -37.58 41.61 28.29
C ASN A 226 -38.68 40.58 27.86
N ILE A 227 -38.48 39.29 28.13
CA ILE A 227 -39.50 38.23 27.94
C ILE A 227 -39.74 37.50 29.26
N PRO A 228 -41.01 37.30 29.72
CA PRO A 228 -42.26 37.89 29.22
C PRO A 228 -42.63 39.23 29.89
N ASN A 229 -41.89 39.67 30.92
CA ASN A 229 -42.17 40.92 31.61
C ASN A 229 -41.14 42.00 31.25
N VAL A 230 -41.64 43.21 31.02
CA VAL A 230 -40.82 44.41 30.76
C VAL A 230 -39.96 44.68 32.01
N GLY A 231 -38.63 44.71 31.84
CA GLY A 231 -37.68 44.94 32.92
C GLY A 231 -36.93 43.70 33.43
N ASP A 232 -37.31 42.49 33.00
CA ASP A 232 -36.57 41.26 33.33
C ASP A 232 -35.26 41.17 32.50
N PRO A 233 -34.12 40.84 33.13
CA PRO A 233 -32.85 40.75 32.45
C PRO A 233 -32.76 39.53 31.51
N GLY A 234 -32.15 39.73 30.34
CA GLY A 234 -31.82 38.68 29.38
C GLY A 234 -30.52 37.94 29.71
N GLY A 235 -30.30 36.87 28.96
CA GLY A 235 -29.13 36.02 29.01
C GLY A 235 -28.01 36.47 28.07
N ILE A 236 -26.76 36.39 28.54
CA ILE A 236 -25.61 36.91 27.80
C ILE A 236 -25.40 36.23 26.44
N SER A 237 -25.62 34.92 26.36
CA SER A 237 -25.39 34.14 25.14
C SER A 237 -26.45 34.41 24.07
N TRP A 238 -27.50 35.17 24.38
CA TRP A 238 -28.40 35.69 23.36
C TRP A 238 -27.69 36.69 22.45
N LEU A 239 -26.71 37.45 22.97
CA LEU A 239 -25.95 38.43 22.20
C LEU A 239 -24.94 37.77 21.25
N ASP A 240 -24.52 36.52 21.47
CA ASP A 240 -23.49 35.88 20.64
C ASP A 240 -23.84 35.90 19.15
N GLY A 241 -22.96 36.49 18.33
CA GLY A 241 -23.15 36.61 16.87
C GLY A 241 -24.25 37.58 16.44
N GLN A 242 -24.82 38.38 17.34
CA GLN A 242 -25.89 39.35 17.00
C GLN A 242 -25.34 40.66 16.43
N CYS A 243 -26.15 41.25 15.56
CA CYS A 243 -26.05 42.65 15.14
C CYS A 243 -27.29 43.41 15.61
N LEU A 244 -27.08 44.53 16.29
CA LEU A 244 -28.14 45.49 16.61
C LEU A 244 -27.92 46.77 15.82
N GLY A 245 -29.00 47.40 15.37
CA GLY A 245 -28.93 48.66 14.67
C GLY A 245 -30.02 49.62 15.10
N TYR A 246 -29.65 50.88 15.33
CA TYR A 246 -30.57 51.94 15.75
C TYR A 246 -30.54 53.14 14.80
N GLN A 247 -31.60 53.95 14.87
CA GLN A 247 -31.72 55.23 14.20
C GLN A 247 -31.96 56.34 15.23
N VAL A 248 -30.89 56.93 15.77
CA VAL A 248 -30.95 57.92 16.86
C VAL A 248 -30.92 59.38 16.40
N ARG A 249 -30.86 59.66 15.10
CA ARG A 249 -30.71 61.03 14.56
C ARG A 249 -31.89 61.99 14.76
N GLY A 250 -33.11 61.47 14.92
CA GLY A 250 -34.36 62.26 14.92
C GLY A 250 -34.78 62.80 16.28
N VAL A 251 -35.81 63.65 16.29
CA VAL A 251 -36.55 64.07 17.51
C VAL A 251 -37.93 63.43 17.49
N GLY A 252 -38.40 62.91 18.63
CA GLY A 252 -39.71 62.26 18.76
C GLY A 252 -39.63 60.74 18.71
N ASN A 253 -40.68 60.10 18.16
CA ASN A 253 -40.83 58.65 18.09
C ASN A 253 -39.75 58.00 17.21
N THR A 254 -39.03 57.03 17.76
CA THR A 254 -37.93 56.32 17.10
C THR A 254 -38.49 55.03 16.47
N PRO A 255 -38.14 54.68 15.22
CA PRO A 255 -38.71 53.50 14.58
C PRO A 255 -38.16 52.20 15.18
N PRO A 256 -38.88 51.06 15.05
CA PRO A 256 -38.49 49.78 15.63
C PRO A 256 -37.11 49.30 15.16
N ALA A 257 -36.42 48.57 16.03
CA ALA A 257 -35.16 47.89 15.74
C ALA A 257 -35.38 46.38 15.51
N VAL A 258 -34.38 45.71 14.92
CA VAL A 258 -34.37 44.25 14.74
C VAL A 258 -33.03 43.66 15.17
N ALA A 259 -33.09 42.51 15.84
CA ALA A 259 -31.98 41.61 16.13
C ALA A 259 -32.13 40.33 15.31
N GLY A 260 -31.03 39.65 14.99
CA GLY A 260 -31.02 38.38 14.26
C GLY A 260 -30.98 38.48 12.73
N LEU A 261 -30.83 39.68 12.15
CA LEU A 261 -30.56 39.81 10.71
C LEU A 261 -29.13 39.32 10.39
N PRO A 262 -28.97 38.48 9.35
CA PRO A 262 -27.65 38.05 8.90
C PRO A 262 -26.91 39.23 8.29
N ALA A 263 -25.59 39.21 8.40
CA ALA A 263 -24.77 40.31 7.95
C ALA A 263 -24.81 40.48 6.42
N GLY A 264 -24.73 41.74 5.96
CA GLY A 264 -24.96 42.08 4.56
C GLY A 264 -26.39 41.82 4.08
N SER A 265 -27.33 41.58 5.01
CA SER A 265 -28.72 41.28 4.69
C SER A 265 -28.84 40.16 3.67
N THR A 266 -27.98 39.13 3.70
CA THR A 266 -27.95 38.09 2.66
C THR A 266 -27.73 36.69 3.25
N ILE A 267 -28.45 35.69 2.75
CA ILE A 267 -28.16 34.26 2.98
C ILE A 267 -28.00 33.49 1.68
N THR A 268 -27.24 32.38 1.71
CA THR A 268 -27.09 31.45 0.58
C THR A 268 -27.62 30.07 0.94
N VAL A 269 -28.42 29.48 0.07
CA VAL A 269 -29.11 28.19 0.27
C VAL A 269 -28.85 27.31 -0.96
N ASN A 270 -28.28 26.12 -0.78
CA ASN A 270 -28.17 25.19 -1.90
C ASN A 270 -29.51 24.48 -2.14
N GLN A 271 -29.78 24.07 -3.38
CA GLN A 271 -30.98 23.27 -3.67
C GLN A 271 -31.00 21.99 -2.82
N GLY A 272 -32.10 21.74 -2.11
CA GLY A 272 -32.26 20.65 -1.13
C GLY A 272 -31.88 21.01 0.32
N GLN A 273 -31.22 22.15 0.56
CA GLN A 273 -30.88 22.64 1.89
C GLN A 273 -32.02 23.48 2.48
N THR A 274 -32.25 23.37 3.80
CA THR A 274 -33.18 24.23 4.56
C THR A 274 -32.41 25.14 5.51
N VAL A 275 -32.77 26.42 5.56
CA VAL A 275 -32.20 27.43 6.47
C VAL A 275 -33.31 28.05 7.31
N THR A 276 -33.05 28.25 8.61
CA THR A 276 -33.97 28.92 9.56
C THR A 276 -33.24 30.03 10.30
N LEU A 277 -33.86 31.22 10.36
CA LEU A 277 -33.34 32.44 10.98
C LEU A 277 -34.37 33.03 11.96
N PRO A 278 -34.08 33.04 13.27
CA PRO A 278 -34.88 33.78 14.24
C PRO A 278 -34.51 35.27 14.24
N MET A 279 -35.52 36.13 14.27
CA MET A 279 -35.39 37.59 14.38
C MET A 279 -36.28 38.10 15.51
N GLN A 280 -35.82 39.09 16.25
CA GLN A 280 -36.61 39.75 17.29
C GLN A 280 -36.70 41.23 16.97
N PHE A 281 -37.92 41.78 16.97
CA PHE A 281 -38.15 43.21 16.78
C PHE A 281 -38.49 43.86 18.11
N SER A 282 -38.09 45.10 18.30
CA SER A 282 -38.34 45.83 19.55
C SER A 282 -38.68 47.29 19.28
N GLY A 283 -39.61 47.80 20.09
CA GLY A 283 -39.93 49.22 20.17
C GLY A 283 -38.82 49.91 20.97
N PRO A 284 -38.23 51.01 20.47
CA PRO A 284 -37.14 51.68 21.15
C PRO A 284 -37.57 52.30 22.49
N GLU A 285 -38.80 52.79 22.60
CA GLU A 285 -39.29 53.45 23.82
C GLU A 285 -40.10 52.53 24.76
N THR A 286 -40.17 52.91 26.04
CA THR A 286 -40.87 52.13 27.08
C THR A 286 -42.38 52.08 26.82
N ASN A 287 -42.98 50.91 27.09
CA ASN A 287 -44.42 50.64 26.95
C ASN A 287 -44.97 50.72 25.51
N GLN A 288 -44.11 50.67 24.50
CA GLN A 288 -44.55 50.53 23.13
C GLN A 288 -44.85 49.08 22.75
N THR A 289 -45.65 48.92 21.70
CA THR A 289 -45.86 47.65 21.02
C THR A 289 -45.46 47.76 19.56
N VAL A 290 -44.94 46.66 19.00
CA VAL A 290 -44.47 46.57 17.62
C VAL A 290 -45.31 45.55 16.86
N SER A 291 -45.78 45.93 15.68
CA SER A 291 -46.40 45.04 14.71
C SER A 291 -45.47 44.81 13.52
N VAL A 292 -45.26 43.54 13.16
CA VAL A 292 -44.39 43.10 12.07
C VAL A 292 -45.22 42.49 10.95
N THR A 293 -45.00 42.95 9.72
CA THR A 293 -45.54 42.35 8.49
C THR A 293 -44.41 41.85 7.60
N THR A 294 -44.63 40.75 6.90
CA THR A 294 -43.62 40.09 6.07
C THR A 294 -44.05 40.06 4.61
N ASN A 295 -43.13 40.37 3.71
CA ASN A 295 -43.31 40.15 2.28
C ASN A 295 -42.19 39.24 1.79
N LEU A 296 -42.54 37.98 1.52
CA LEU A 296 -41.62 36.97 0.98
C LEU A 296 -41.31 37.17 -0.51
N ASN A 297 -41.97 38.12 -1.17
CA ASN A 297 -41.76 38.47 -2.57
C ASN A 297 -41.86 37.26 -3.51
N GLY A 298 -42.83 36.37 -3.26
CA GLY A 298 -43.07 35.17 -4.06
C GLY A 298 -42.06 34.03 -3.86
N LEU A 299 -41.13 34.15 -2.91
CA LEU A 299 -40.15 33.09 -2.60
C LEU A 299 -40.86 31.79 -2.19
N CYS A 300 -40.82 30.78 -3.06
CA CYS A 300 -41.44 29.48 -2.78
C CYS A 300 -40.69 28.73 -1.67
N ASN A 301 -41.38 27.80 -1.00
CA ASN A 301 -40.83 27.00 0.11
C ASN A 301 -40.22 27.84 1.23
N ALA A 302 -40.78 29.03 1.47
CA ALA A 302 -40.39 29.92 2.54
C ALA A 302 -41.57 30.27 3.45
N SER A 303 -41.29 30.52 4.73
CA SER A 303 -42.28 30.95 5.72
C SER A 303 -41.63 31.94 6.71
N ALA A 304 -42.44 32.83 7.28
CA ALA A 304 -41.97 33.81 8.27
C ALA A 304 -43.04 34.10 9.34
N PRO A 305 -43.49 33.08 10.12
CA PRO A 305 -44.44 33.29 11.20
C PRO A 305 -43.90 34.27 12.26
N VAL A 306 -44.79 35.12 12.79
CA VAL A 306 -44.51 36.07 13.87
C VAL A 306 -45.26 35.65 15.13
N SER A 307 -44.52 35.41 16.21
CA SER A 307 -45.03 35.16 17.56
C SER A 307 -45.07 36.46 18.38
N GLY A 308 -46.16 36.70 19.10
CA GLY A 308 -46.33 37.90 19.93
C GLY A 308 -46.49 39.21 19.13
N ASN A 309 -47.00 39.13 17.89
CA ASN A 309 -47.20 40.29 17.02
C ASN A 309 -48.14 41.33 17.65
N GLY A 310 -47.77 42.62 17.62
CA GLY A 310 -48.49 43.68 18.32
C GLY A 310 -48.21 43.73 19.84
N GLY A 311 -47.23 42.98 20.33
CA GLY A 311 -46.66 43.08 21.68
C GLY A 311 -45.37 43.90 21.71
N THR A 312 -44.70 43.97 22.86
CA THR A 312 -43.49 44.80 23.04
C THR A 312 -42.30 44.31 22.22
N ASN A 313 -42.11 42.98 22.11
CA ASN A 313 -40.96 42.38 21.44
C ASN A 313 -41.36 41.15 20.58
N PRO A 314 -42.04 41.34 19.43
CA PRO A 314 -42.43 40.23 18.57
C PRO A 314 -41.23 39.48 18.01
N ASN A 315 -41.35 38.15 17.93
CA ASN A 315 -40.32 37.25 17.39
C ASN A 315 -40.80 36.68 16.05
N LEU A 316 -39.93 36.68 15.04
CA LEU A 316 -40.19 36.15 13.70
C LEU A 316 -39.22 35.02 13.40
N THR A 317 -39.71 33.89 12.87
CA THR A 317 -38.86 32.77 12.44
C THR A 317 -38.91 32.62 10.93
N PHE A 318 -37.92 33.13 10.21
CA PHE A 318 -37.82 32.98 8.76
C PHE A 318 -37.26 31.60 8.43
N THR A 319 -37.91 30.83 7.55
CA THR A 319 -37.42 29.53 7.06
C THR A 319 -37.50 29.49 5.54
N VAL A 320 -36.51 28.89 4.87
CA VAL A 320 -36.53 28.65 3.42
C VAL A 320 -35.83 27.33 3.06
N THR A 321 -36.40 26.57 2.13
CA THR A 321 -35.76 25.39 1.52
C THR A 321 -35.42 25.65 0.05
N GLY A 322 -34.16 25.45 -0.33
CA GLY A 322 -33.69 25.60 -1.70
C GLY A 322 -34.36 24.58 -2.64
N SER A 323 -34.90 25.04 -3.75
CA SER A 323 -35.66 24.24 -4.72
C SER A 323 -35.59 24.86 -6.11
N ALA A 324 -36.05 24.17 -7.16
CA ALA A 324 -35.98 24.70 -8.52
C ALA A 324 -36.77 26.01 -8.71
N CYS A 325 -37.86 26.20 -7.96
CA CYS A 325 -38.72 27.38 -8.07
C CYS A 325 -38.15 28.64 -7.40
N ASN A 326 -37.05 28.55 -6.64
CA ASN A 326 -36.45 29.71 -5.97
C ASN A 326 -34.96 29.92 -6.28
N VAL A 327 -34.39 29.24 -7.30
CA VAL A 327 -33.02 29.49 -7.79
C VAL A 327 -32.86 30.96 -8.21
N GLY A 328 -31.76 31.60 -7.79
CA GLY A 328 -31.51 33.01 -8.02
C GLY A 328 -31.47 33.82 -6.73
N THR A 329 -31.58 35.15 -6.82
CA THR A 329 -31.57 36.05 -5.65
C THR A 329 -32.95 36.71 -5.49
N THR A 330 -33.55 36.58 -4.32
CA THR A 330 -34.85 37.20 -3.98
C THR A 330 -34.74 38.03 -2.71
N ALA A 331 -35.18 39.29 -2.76
CA ALA A 331 -35.26 40.16 -1.58
C ALA A 331 -36.58 39.92 -0.82
N VAL A 332 -36.48 39.49 0.43
CA VAL A 332 -37.56 39.38 1.41
C VAL A 332 -37.54 40.63 2.29
N THR A 333 -38.70 41.22 2.59
CA THR A 333 -38.78 42.40 3.45
C THR A 333 -39.62 42.17 4.70
N PHE A 334 -39.15 42.69 5.82
CA PHE A 334 -39.84 42.71 7.10
C PHE A 334 -40.12 44.15 7.49
N THR A 335 -41.38 44.50 7.70
CA THR A 335 -41.81 45.85 8.06
C THR A 335 -42.25 45.84 9.52
N ALA A 336 -41.55 46.57 10.38
CA ALA A 336 -41.90 46.74 11.79
C ALA A 336 -42.44 48.15 12.03
N THR A 337 -43.57 48.25 12.72
CA THR A 337 -44.26 49.51 13.02
C THR A 337 -44.57 49.56 14.52
N ASP A 338 -44.12 50.60 15.22
CA ASP A 338 -44.48 50.83 16.64
C ASP A 338 -45.83 51.56 16.79
N ASN A 339 -46.26 51.81 18.02
CA ASN A 339 -47.45 52.59 18.35
C ASN A 339 -47.15 53.96 18.99
N GLY A 340 -45.92 54.47 18.84
CA GLY A 340 -45.51 55.75 19.42
C GLY A 340 -46.10 56.97 18.70
N LEU A 341 -46.06 58.14 19.37
CA LEU A 341 -46.54 59.42 18.84
C LEU A 341 -45.44 60.49 18.87
N PRO A 342 -45.38 61.41 17.87
CA PRO A 342 -46.32 61.58 16.76
C PRO A 342 -46.11 60.56 15.63
N ALA A 343 -47.23 59.98 15.15
CA ALA A 343 -47.39 58.89 14.17
C ALA A 343 -46.50 57.64 14.39
N PRO A 344 -47.06 56.43 14.20
CA PRO A 344 -46.28 55.18 14.19
C PRO A 344 -45.02 55.30 13.33
N ALA A 345 -43.85 55.10 13.92
CA ALA A 345 -42.61 55.09 13.17
C ALA A 345 -42.41 53.68 12.58
N GLN A 346 -41.93 53.61 11.34
CA GLN A 346 -41.82 52.37 10.58
C GLN A 346 -40.37 52.13 10.15
N SER A 347 -39.90 50.90 10.36
CA SER A 347 -38.64 50.37 9.82
C SER A 347 -38.93 49.26 8.81
N VAL A 348 -38.25 49.30 7.66
CA VAL A 348 -38.25 48.22 6.66
C VAL A 348 -36.87 47.58 6.63
N PHE A 349 -36.83 46.27 6.84
CA PHE A 349 -35.63 45.45 6.86
C PHE A 349 -35.63 44.51 5.67
N THR A 350 -34.53 44.44 4.92
CA THR A 350 -34.42 43.58 3.74
C THR A 350 -33.48 42.41 4.01
N LEU A 351 -33.81 41.23 3.51
CA LEU A 351 -33.01 40.00 3.47
C LEU A 351 -32.99 39.43 2.05
N ASN A 352 -31.84 39.45 1.40
CA ASN A 352 -31.57 38.80 0.12
C ASN A 352 -31.34 37.30 0.35
N VAL A 353 -32.13 36.46 -0.31
CA VAL A 353 -31.98 34.99 -0.28
C VAL A 353 -31.42 34.55 -1.62
N VAL A 354 -30.21 34.01 -1.62
CA VAL A 354 -29.53 33.46 -2.81
C VAL A 354 -29.69 31.95 -2.81
N VAL A 355 -30.36 31.37 -3.81
CA VAL A 355 -30.47 29.92 -3.96
C VAL A 355 -29.62 29.45 -5.14
N ASN A 356 -28.65 28.58 -4.86
CA ASN A 356 -27.76 28.02 -5.87
C ASN A 356 -28.42 26.86 -6.65
N PRO A 357 -28.12 26.69 -7.95
CA PRO A 357 -28.54 25.52 -8.72
C PRO A 357 -27.87 24.23 -8.20
N PRO A 358 -28.41 23.04 -8.55
CA PRO A 358 -27.81 21.77 -8.16
C PRO A 358 -26.44 21.59 -8.82
N VAL A 359 -25.43 21.28 -8.02
CA VAL A 359 -24.09 20.93 -8.51
C VAL A 359 -24.08 19.43 -8.83
N ALA A 360 -23.60 19.04 -10.02
CA ALA A 360 -23.46 17.63 -10.37
C ALA A 360 -22.55 16.93 -9.35
N ASN A 361 -23.05 15.83 -8.75
CA ASN A 361 -22.22 14.93 -7.95
C ASN A 361 -21.07 14.37 -8.81
N GLY A 362 -19.89 14.20 -8.21
CA GLY A 362 -18.78 13.49 -8.85
C GLY A 362 -17.73 14.35 -9.53
N GLN A 363 -17.78 15.68 -9.42
CA GLN A 363 -16.67 16.52 -9.88
C GLN A 363 -15.65 16.74 -8.75
N TRP A 364 -14.41 16.37 -9.00
CA TRP A 364 -13.31 16.62 -8.08
C TRP A 364 -12.90 18.09 -8.10
N THR A 365 -12.80 18.71 -6.93
CA THR A 365 -12.33 20.09 -6.74
C THR A 365 -10.92 20.15 -6.17
N GLY A 366 -10.52 19.14 -5.38
CA GLY A 366 -9.21 19.10 -4.72
C GLY A 366 -8.96 20.29 -3.79
N ALA A 367 -10.03 20.89 -3.24
CA ALA A 367 -9.94 22.14 -2.48
C ALA A 367 -9.21 22.01 -1.13
N VAL A 368 -9.18 20.81 -0.54
CA VAL A 368 -8.65 20.58 0.81
C VAL A 368 -7.38 19.72 0.80
N SER A 369 -7.35 18.63 0.03
CA SER A 369 -6.23 17.69 0.01
C SER A 369 -6.25 16.80 -1.24
N THR A 370 -5.28 15.90 -1.35
CA THR A 370 -5.24 14.85 -2.39
C THR A 370 -6.10 13.63 -2.04
N VAL A 371 -6.66 13.52 -0.82
CA VAL A 371 -7.34 12.30 -0.36
C VAL A 371 -8.69 12.13 -1.07
N TYR A 372 -8.82 11.11 -1.93
CA TYR A 372 -10.04 10.86 -2.73
C TYR A 372 -11.30 10.76 -1.87
N THR A 373 -11.19 10.13 -0.69
CA THR A 373 -12.32 9.85 0.21
C THR A 373 -12.66 10.99 1.17
N ASN A 374 -12.01 12.15 1.07
CA ASN A 374 -12.41 13.34 1.82
C ASN A 374 -13.58 14.03 1.11
N PRO A 375 -14.79 14.12 1.71
CA PRO A 375 -15.94 14.75 1.07
C PRO A 375 -15.68 16.19 0.64
N ALA A 376 -14.85 16.94 1.38
CA ALA A 376 -14.54 18.34 1.10
C ALA A 376 -13.73 18.58 -0.19
N ASN A 377 -13.23 17.52 -0.83
CA ASN A 377 -12.59 17.59 -2.14
C ASN A 377 -13.56 17.40 -3.32
N TRP A 378 -14.86 17.26 -3.06
CA TRP A 378 -15.89 17.03 -4.08
C TRP A 378 -16.85 18.21 -4.18
N SER A 379 -17.34 18.46 -5.39
CA SER A 379 -18.22 19.58 -5.74
C SER A 379 -19.51 19.67 -4.91
N SER A 380 -19.99 18.55 -4.37
CA SER A 380 -21.18 18.46 -3.51
C SER A 380 -20.87 18.16 -2.04
N ASN A 381 -19.60 18.21 -1.64
CA ASN A 381 -19.14 17.83 -0.29
C ASN A 381 -19.53 16.39 0.10
N VAL A 382 -19.62 15.48 -0.88
CA VAL A 382 -19.97 14.06 -0.72
C VAL A 382 -19.05 13.22 -1.59
N VAL A 383 -18.54 12.11 -1.06
CA VAL A 383 -17.72 11.17 -1.82
C VAL A 383 -18.58 10.41 -2.83
N PRO A 384 -18.19 10.33 -4.12
CA PRO A 384 -18.95 9.62 -5.14
C PRO A 384 -19.11 8.13 -4.84
N THR A 385 -20.23 7.58 -5.30
CA THR A 385 -20.63 6.19 -5.15
C THR A 385 -20.78 5.50 -6.51
N ALA A 386 -21.12 4.22 -6.51
CA ALA A 386 -21.35 3.43 -7.74
C ALA A 386 -22.46 3.98 -8.65
N SER A 387 -23.31 4.91 -8.18
CA SER A 387 -24.32 5.58 -9.00
C SER A 387 -23.83 6.87 -9.66
N ASP A 388 -22.68 7.41 -9.28
CA ASP A 388 -22.23 8.74 -9.70
C ASP A 388 -21.24 8.68 -10.88
N ASN A 389 -21.34 9.62 -11.82
CA ASN A 389 -20.31 9.82 -12.83
C ASN A 389 -19.22 10.72 -12.26
N VAL A 390 -17.98 10.24 -12.26
CA VAL A 390 -16.85 10.99 -11.73
C VAL A 390 -16.07 11.68 -12.85
N VAL A 391 -15.72 12.95 -12.62
CA VAL A 391 -14.85 13.75 -13.49
C VAL A 391 -13.72 14.35 -12.66
N ILE A 392 -12.48 14.08 -13.04
CA ILE A 392 -11.28 14.72 -12.52
C ILE A 392 -10.83 15.79 -13.54
N PRO A 393 -11.10 17.08 -13.29
CA PRO A 393 -10.71 18.16 -14.19
C PRO A 393 -9.22 18.53 -14.01
N ALA A 394 -8.66 19.20 -15.01
CA ALA A 394 -7.33 19.79 -14.91
C ALA A 394 -7.35 21.09 -14.09
N GLY A 395 -6.17 21.55 -13.67
CA GLY A 395 -6.02 22.87 -13.02
C GLY A 395 -6.57 22.97 -11.60
N VAL A 396 -6.97 21.86 -10.98
CA VAL A 396 -7.34 21.82 -9.56
C VAL A 396 -6.10 21.87 -8.65
N PRO A 397 -6.20 22.42 -7.42
CA PRO A 397 -5.03 22.60 -6.55
C PRO A 397 -4.36 21.30 -6.12
N ASN A 398 -5.15 20.23 -5.93
CA ASN A 398 -4.67 18.93 -5.49
C ASN A 398 -5.29 17.82 -6.36
N MET A 399 -4.46 16.99 -6.98
CA MET A 399 -4.94 15.83 -7.76
C MET A 399 -5.24 14.64 -6.84
N PRO A 400 -6.27 13.82 -7.15
CA PRO A 400 -6.71 12.74 -6.26
C PRO A 400 -5.72 11.58 -6.17
N VAL A 401 -5.53 11.10 -4.94
CA VAL A 401 -4.89 9.84 -4.57
C VAL A 401 -5.92 8.97 -3.86
N LEU A 402 -6.19 7.79 -4.43
CA LEU A 402 -7.07 6.77 -3.87
C LEU A 402 -6.23 5.68 -3.21
N SER A 403 -6.28 5.59 -1.88
CA SER A 403 -5.56 4.60 -1.08
C SER A 403 -6.48 3.61 -0.35
N SER A 404 -7.77 3.61 -0.69
CA SER A 404 -8.80 2.71 -0.16
C SER A 404 -9.79 2.32 -1.27
N SER A 405 -10.82 1.53 -0.95
CA SER A 405 -11.87 1.21 -1.92
C SER A 405 -12.80 2.40 -2.17
N ALA A 406 -13.11 2.67 -3.44
CA ALA A 406 -14.14 3.62 -3.87
C ALA A 406 -14.84 3.07 -5.13
N ALA A 407 -16.05 3.57 -5.40
CA ALA A 407 -16.83 3.17 -6.56
C ALA A 407 -17.33 4.38 -7.35
N ALA A 408 -17.51 4.19 -8.66
CA ALA A 408 -18.13 5.16 -9.56
C ALA A 408 -18.95 4.43 -10.62
N ARG A 409 -19.97 5.08 -11.16
CA ARG A 409 -20.68 4.61 -12.36
C ARG A 409 -19.78 4.71 -13.58
N ALA A 410 -19.39 5.93 -13.96
CA ALA A 410 -18.42 6.18 -15.02
C ALA A 410 -17.30 7.06 -14.49
N PHE A 411 -16.12 7.03 -15.11
CA PHE A 411 -14.96 7.78 -14.62
C PHE A 411 -14.24 8.46 -15.78
N THR A 412 -14.01 9.76 -15.65
CA THR A 412 -13.30 10.57 -16.66
C THR A 412 -12.13 11.32 -16.01
N VAL A 413 -10.94 11.16 -16.56
CA VAL A 413 -9.77 12.01 -16.22
C VAL A 413 -9.49 12.90 -17.41
N ALA A 414 -9.64 14.22 -17.22
CA ALA A 414 -9.43 15.20 -18.28
C ALA A 414 -7.94 15.30 -18.69
N SER A 415 -7.68 15.86 -19.86
CA SER A 415 -6.31 16.17 -20.28
C SER A 415 -5.67 17.15 -19.33
N GLY A 416 -4.45 16.87 -18.86
CA GLY A 416 -3.75 17.64 -17.82
C GLY A 416 -4.16 17.30 -16.38
N ALA A 417 -5.08 16.35 -16.18
CA ALA A 417 -5.44 15.83 -14.85
C ALA A 417 -4.79 14.47 -14.57
N SER A 418 -4.77 14.07 -13.29
CA SER A 418 -4.24 12.77 -12.88
C SER A 418 -5.04 12.11 -11.78
N LEU A 419 -5.14 10.79 -11.80
CA LEU A 419 -5.57 9.96 -10.68
C LEU A 419 -4.45 8.99 -10.32
N THR A 420 -4.05 8.98 -9.04
CA THR A 420 -3.18 7.92 -8.50
C THR A 420 -4.01 6.91 -7.72
N VAL A 421 -3.99 5.63 -8.13
CA VAL A 421 -4.55 4.53 -7.34
C VAL A 421 -3.41 3.88 -6.56
N ALA A 422 -3.20 4.32 -5.33
CA ALA A 422 -2.10 3.87 -4.49
C ALA A 422 -2.25 2.41 -4.07
N SER A 423 -1.17 1.81 -3.54
CA SER A 423 -1.23 0.47 -2.95
C SER A 423 -2.33 0.39 -1.89
N GLY A 424 -3.16 -0.67 -1.92
CA GLY A 424 -4.34 -0.82 -1.07
C GLY A 424 -5.60 -0.08 -1.58
N GLY A 425 -5.47 0.81 -2.58
CA GLY A 425 -6.59 1.45 -3.24
C GLY A 425 -7.26 0.54 -4.27
N THR A 426 -8.59 0.61 -4.37
CA THR A 426 -9.37 -0.09 -5.40
C THR A 426 -10.44 0.84 -5.96
N LEU A 427 -10.42 1.06 -7.28
CA LEU A 427 -11.49 1.78 -7.98
C LEU A 427 -12.42 0.77 -8.66
N SER A 428 -13.68 0.70 -8.21
CA SER A 428 -14.72 -0.14 -8.82
C SER A 428 -15.61 0.68 -9.76
N LEU A 429 -15.74 0.25 -11.02
CA LEU A 429 -16.48 0.98 -12.05
C LEU A 429 -17.68 0.18 -12.54
N GLY A 430 -18.88 0.77 -12.46
CA GLY A 430 -20.11 0.21 -13.02
C GLY A 430 -20.31 0.45 -14.53
N GLY A 431 -19.43 1.23 -15.16
CA GLY A 431 -19.59 1.81 -16.49
C GLY A 431 -18.25 2.28 -17.09
N ASN A 432 -18.29 3.09 -18.15
CA ASN A 432 -17.10 3.36 -18.97
C ASN A 432 -16.01 4.18 -18.25
N LEU A 433 -14.75 3.92 -18.62
CA LEU A 433 -13.58 4.70 -18.23
C LEU A 433 -13.09 5.51 -19.43
N THR A 434 -12.92 6.82 -19.26
CA THR A 434 -12.31 7.70 -20.26
C THR A 434 -11.07 8.39 -19.66
N ASN A 435 -9.88 8.02 -20.14
CA ASN A 435 -8.63 8.63 -19.69
C ASN A 435 -8.00 9.50 -20.79
N ASN A 436 -8.08 10.82 -20.60
CA ASN A 436 -7.36 11.79 -21.43
C ASN A 436 -6.16 12.40 -20.68
N GLY A 437 -5.98 12.07 -19.40
CA GLY A 437 -4.88 12.51 -18.55
C GLY A 437 -3.99 11.34 -18.13
N THR A 438 -3.66 11.25 -16.84
CA THR A 438 -2.85 10.15 -16.29
C THR A 438 -3.65 9.33 -15.29
N ILE A 439 -3.69 8.00 -15.50
CA ILE A 439 -4.13 7.05 -14.48
C ILE A 439 -2.97 6.09 -14.24
N SER A 440 -2.50 6.06 -12.99
CA SER A 440 -1.35 5.25 -12.59
C SER A 440 -1.47 4.74 -11.15
N GLY A 441 -0.87 3.60 -10.85
CA GLY A 441 -0.53 3.25 -9.47
C GLY A 441 -0.48 1.76 -9.16
N ALA A 442 -0.08 1.46 -7.92
CA ALA A 442 0.11 0.11 -7.42
C ALA A 442 -1.18 -0.58 -6.93
N GLY A 443 -2.32 0.12 -6.94
CA GLY A 443 -3.61 -0.43 -6.56
C GLY A 443 -4.33 -1.16 -7.70
N ALA A 444 -5.64 -1.33 -7.52
CA ALA A 444 -6.49 -2.14 -8.39
C ALA A 444 -7.58 -1.32 -9.10
N LEU A 445 -7.86 -1.70 -10.35
CA LEU A 445 -9.03 -1.24 -11.11
C LEU A 445 -9.98 -2.43 -11.33
N THR A 446 -11.23 -2.31 -10.89
CA THR A 446 -12.22 -3.38 -10.98
C THR A 446 -13.43 -2.91 -11.77
N THR A 447 -13.93 -3.74 -12.66
CA THR A 447 -15.17 -3.49 -13.41
C THR A 447 -16.31 -4.32 -12.83
N THR A 448 -17.45 -3.69 -12.61
CA THR A 448 -18.61 -4.25 -11.87
C THR A 448 -19.94 -4.02 -12.59
N GLY A 449 -19.91 -3.49 -13.82
CA GLY A 449 -21.09 -3.20 -14.62
C GLY A 449 -21.84 -4.47 -15.04
N SER A 450 -23.15 -4.34 -15.26
CA SER A 450 -24.00 -5.39 -15.82
C SER A 450 -23.93 -5.46 -17.36
N SER A 451 -23.31 -4.47 -17.99
CA SER A 451 -23.07 -4.39 -19.43
C SER A 451 -21.58 -4.23 -19.71
N ALA A 452 -21.13 -4.67 -20.89
CA ALA A 452 -19.72 -4.57 -21.28
C ALA A 452 -19.23 -3.12 -21.19
N GLN A 453 -18.11 -2.90 -20.50
CA GLN A 453 -17.55 -1.57 -20.27
C GLN A 453 -16.47 -1.24 -21.30
N THR A 454 -16.33 0.03 -21.66
CA THR A 454 -15.26 0.49 -22.55
C THR A 454 -14.21 1.28 -21.78
N PHE A 455 -12.94 0.96 -22.00
CA PHE A 455 -11.81 1.81 -21.60
C PHE A 455 -11.35 2.60 -22.81
N GLY A 456 -11.49 3.92 -22.77
CA GLY A 456 -11.14 4.83 -23.87
C GLY A 456 -10.44 6.10 -23.42
N GLY A 457 -10.41 7.09 -24.30
CA GLY A 457 -9.65 8.33 -24.13
C GLY A 457 -8.31 8.31 -24.85
N SER A 458 -7.60 9.44 -24.84
CA SER A 458 -6.36 9.63 -25.59
C SER A 458 -5.10 9.08 -24.91
N SER A 459 -5.20 8.66 -23.65
CA SER A 459 -4.04 8.32 -22.80
C SER A 459 -4.12 6.92 -22.22
N ALA A 460 -2.96 6.29 -22.05
CA ALA A 460 -2.86 4.93 -21.50
C ALA A 460 -3.28 4.87 -20.03
N VAL A 461 -3.90 3.76 -19.64
CA VAL A 461 -4.21 3.42 -18.25
C VAL A 461 -3.11 2.49 -17.73
N ASN A 462 -2.43 2.86 -16.65
CA ASN A 462 -1.32 2.08 -16.08
C ASN A 462 -1.70 1.56 -14.70
N MET A 463 -1.93 0.27 -14.55
CA MET A 463 -2.38 -0.30 -13.27
C MET A 463 -1.53 -1.48 -12.88
N SER A 464 -1.29 -1.65 -11.57
CA SER A 464 -0.74 -2.91 -11.07
C SER A 464 -1.72 -4.05 -11.31
N ASP A 465 -2.96 -3.87 -10.84
CA ASP A 465 -3.98 -4.91 -10.91
C ASP A 465 -5.24 -4.45 -11.63
N VAL A 466 -5.79 -5.34 -12.46
CA VAL A 466 -7.05 -5.13 -13.17
C VAL A 466 -7.93 -6.36 -13.02
N THR A 467 -9.17 -6.16 -12.58
CA THR A 467 -10.19 -7.20 -12.55
C THR A 467 -11.32 -6.89 -13.52
N VAL A 468 -11.48 -7.75 -14.53
CA VAL A 468 -12.57 -7.68 -15.51
C VAL A 468 -13.79 -8.41 -14.94
N GLY A 469 -14.89 -7.70 -14.77
CA GLY A 469 -16.17 -8.23 -14.32
C GLY A 469 -16.83 -9.12 -15.38
N THR A 470 -17.90 -9.81 -15.01
CA THR A 470 -18.58 -10.80 -15.85
C THR A 470 -19.12 -10.25 -17.16
N ALA A 471 -19.51 -8.97 -17.21
CA ALA A 471 -20.01 -8.33 -18.42
C ALA A 471 -18.91 -8.03 -19.46
N GLY A 472 -17.64 -8.12 -19.06
CA GLY A 472 -16.48 -7.93 -19.94
C GLY A 472 -16.08 -6.47 -20.18
N VAL A 473 -14.95 -6.30 -20.86
CA VAL A 473 -14.35 -4.99 -21.19
C VAL A 473 -13.90 -4.95 -22.64
N GLN A 474 -14.08 -3.81 -23.30
CA GLN A 474 -13.45 -3.50 -24.58
C GLN A 474 -12.45 -2.36 -24.43
N LEU A 475 -11.23 -2.56 -24.96
CA LEU A 475 -10.20 -1.52 -24.97
C LEU A 475 -10.27 -0.71 -26.26
N SER A 476 -10.27 0.61 -26.12
CA SER A 476 -10.07 1.62 -27.18
C SER A 476 -8.91 2.56 -26.88
N THR A 477 -8.33 2.46 -25.68
CA THR A 477 -7.04 3.06 -25.29
C THR A 477 -6.14 1.98 -24.72
N ARG A 478 -4.84 2.26 -24.65
CA ARG A 478 -3.84 1.33 -24.09
C ARG A 478 -4.10 1.06 -22.61
N LEU A 479 -4.06 -0.22 -22.25
CA LEU A 479 -4.07 -0.70 -20.87
C LEU A 479 -2.75 -1.43 -20.58
N ASN A 480 -1.98 -0.90 -19.64
CA ASN A 480 -0.75 -1.52 -19.18
C ASN A 480 -1.00 -2.12 -17.79
N VAL A 481 -0.81 -3.44 -17.67
CA VAL A 481 -0.97 -4.18 -16.42
C VAL A 481 0.40 -4.61 -15.91
N ALA A 482 0.77 -4.23 -14.69
CA ALA A 482 2.10 -4.49 -14.14
C ALA A 482 2.20 -5.79 -13.32
N ARG A 483 1.07 -6.32 -12.82
CA ARG A 483 1.06 -7.46 -11.89
C ARG A 483 0.00 -8.51 -12.25
N LEU A 484 -1.29 -8.21 -12.10
CA LEU A 484 -2.34 -9.22 -12.29
C LEU A 484 -3.52 -8.70 -13.12
N LEU A 485 -3.84 -9.43 -14.18
CA LEU A 485 -5.12 -9.32 -14.89
C LEU A 485 -6.01 -10.50 -14.54
N THR A 486 -7.08 -10.26 -13.80
CA THR A 486 -8.09 -11.27 -13.44
C THR A 486 -9.30 -11.14 -14.36
N LEU A 487 -9.71 -12.23 -15.00
CA LEU A 487 -10.83 -12.24 -15.94
C LEU A 487 -12.00 -13.06 -15.38
N ASN A 488 -13.09 -12.39 -15.02
CA ASN A 488 -14.39 -13.02 -14.76
C ASN A 488 -15.34 -12.92 -15.97
N GLY A 489 -15.02 -12.03 -16.91
CA GLY A 489 -15.66 -11.88 -18.22
C GLY A 489 -14.60 -11.60 -19.28
N ASN A 490 -15.01 -11.58 -20.55
CA ASN A 490 -14.09 -11.43 -21.67
C ASN A 490 -13.51 -10.01 -21.75
N LEU A 491 -12.25 -9.90 -22.17
CA LEU A 491 -11.61 -8.63 -22.51
C LEU A 491 -11.27 -8.60 -24.01
N THR A 492 -11.82 -7.64 -24.74
CA THR A 492 -11.46 -7.39 -26.15
C THR A 492 -10.31 -6.38 -26.20
N SER A 493 -9.12 -6.86 -26.56
CA SER A 493 -7.86 -6.10 -26.49
C SER A 493 -7.74 -5.04 -27.58
N ASN A 494 -8.19 -5.32 -28.81
CA ASN A 494 -7.99 -4.46 -29.98
C ASN A 494 -6.54 -3.97 -30.17
N GLY A 495 -5.55 -4.79 -29.78
CA GLY A 495 -4.12 -4.41 -29.84
C GLY A 495 -3.67 -3.46 -28.73
N ASN A 496 -4.50 -3.17 -27.72
CA ASN A 496 -4.25 -2.15 -26.71
C ASN A 496 -3.83 -2.70 -25.33
N LEU A 497 -3.87 -4.02 -25.10
CA LEU A 497 -3.39 -4.61 -23.85
C LEU A 497 -1.87 -4.84 -23.89
N THR A 498 -1.17 -4.38 -22.84
CA THR A 498 0.21 -4.74 -22.56
C THR A 498 0.33 -5.33 -21.16
N LEU A 499 0.86 -6.55 -21.06
CA LEU A 499 1.28 -7.18 -19.80
C LEU A 499 2.76 -6.87 -19.58
N LEU A 500 3.06 -6.01 -18.61
CA LEU A 500 4.41 -5.48 -18.41
C LEU A 500 5.33 -6.49 -17.72
N SER A 501 6.63 -6.36 -17.98
CA SER A 501 7.68 -7.10 -17.30
C SER A 501 8.88 -6.20 -17.05
N THR A 502 9.39 -6.23 -15.83
CA THR A 502 10.49 -5.41 -15.33
C THR A 502 11.43 -6.28 -14.50
N ALA A 503 12.53 -5.71 -14.02
CA ALA A 503 13.43 -6.39 -13.08
C ALA A 503 12.74 -6.87 -11.79
N SER A 504 11.65 -6.22 -11.38
CA SER A 504 10.97 -6.50 -10.12
C SER A 504 9.68 -7.27 -10.26
N ASN A 505 9.00 -7.22 -11.41
CA ASN A 505 7.67 -7.82 -11.59
C ASN A 505 7.44 -8.26 -13.03
N THR A 506 6.69 -9.35 -13.21
CA THR A 506 6.14 -9.77 -14.50
C THR A 506 4.64 -10.00 -14.36
N ALA A 507 3.86 -9.33 -15.21
CA ALA A 507 2.42 -9.46 -15.19
C ALA A 507 1.95 -10.86 -15.65
N MET A 508 0.85 -11.33 -15.08
CA MET A 508 0.21 -12.57 -15.49
C MET A 508 -1.32 -12.43 -15.57
N VAL A 509 -1.95 -13.41 -16.23
CA VAL A 509 -3.40 -13.48 -16.40
C VAL A 509 -3.97 -14.69 -15.66
N VAL A 510 -5.05 -14.46 -14.92
CA VAL A 510 -5.89 -15.51 -14.33
C VAL A 510 -7.25 -15.47 -15.01
N ASN A 511 -7.66 -16.61 -15.57
CA ASN A 511 -8.93 -16.78 -16.28
C ASN A 511 -9.89 -17.59 -15.40
N ASN A 512 -11.02 -17.01 -15.00
CA ASN A 512 -12.06 -17.73 -14.28
C ASN A 512 -13.11 -18.25 -15.26
N GLY A 513 -13.31 -19.57 -15.27
CA GLY A 513 -14.23 -20.22 -16.20
C GLY A 513 -13.80 -20.05 -17.67
N ALA A 514 -14.75 -19.65 -18.53
CA ALA A 514 -14.52 -19.47 -19.97
C ALA A 514 -14.00 -18.06 -20.36
N ALA A 515 -13.79 -17.16 -19.39
CA ALA A 515 -13.36 -15.79 -19.65
C ALA A 515 -11.99 -15.76 -20.34
N ALA A 516 -11.84 -14.94 -21.38
CA ALA A 516 -10.61 -14.85 -22.17
C ALA A 516 -10.32 -13.43 -22.70
N VAL A 517 -9.07 -13.21 -23.11
CA VAL A 517 -8.70 -12.03 -23.91
C VAL A 517 -8.86 -12.38 -25.39
N SER A 518 -9.58 -11.55 -26.14
CA SER A 518 -9.66 -11.62 -27.60
C SER A 518 -8.86 -10.49 -28.26
N GLY A 519 -8.34 -10.73 -29.46
CA GLY A 519 -7.47 -9.80 -30.17
C GLY A 519 -6.02 -9.82 -29.67
N ALA A 520 -5.13 -9.19 -30.44
CA ALA A 520 -3.71 -9.15 -30.12
C ALA A 520 -3.44 -8.37 -28.82
N ALA A 521 -2.45 -8.80 -28.06
CA ALA A 521 -1.92 -8.16 -26.87
C ALA A 521 -0.38 -8.27 -26.91
N THR A 522 0.29 -7.39 -26.19
CA THR A 522 1.73 -7.44 -25.98
C THR A 522 2.03 -8.06 -24.63
N VAL A 523 2.83 -9.13 -24.60
CA VAL A 523 3.32 -9.75 -23.37
C VAL A 523 4.81 -9.52 -23.28
N GLN A 524 5.24 -8.76 -22.28
CA GLN A 524 6.65 -8.47 -22.10
C GLN A 524 7.33 -9.56 -21.28
N ARG A 525 8.63 -9.76 -21.52
CA ARG A 525 9.48 -10.60 -20.67
C ARG A 525 10.84 -9.96 -20.45
N TYR A 526 11.10 -9.54 -19.21
CA TYR A 526 12.39 -9.07 -18.78
C TYR A 526 13.37 -10.23 -18.56
N ILE A 527 14.58 -10.11 -19.12
CA ILE A 527 15.67 -11.06 -18.96
C ILE A 527 16.56 -10.62 -17.80
N SER A 528 16.48 -11.35 -16.68
CA SER A 528 17.18 -10.99 -15.43
C SER A 528 18.71 -10.98 -15.56
N LEU A 529 19.33 -9.97 -14.95
CA LEU A 529 20.78 -9.86 -14.78
C LEU A 529 21.34 -10.80 -13.69
N SER A 530 20.48 -11.38 -12.84
CA SER A 530 20.89 -12.02 -11.59
C SER A 530 21.76 -13.27 -11.73
N LEU A 531 21.62 -14.02 -12.84
CA LEU A 531 22.35 -15.27 -13.05
C LEU A 531 23.47 -15.14 -14.10
N ASN A 532 23.20 -14.42 -15.19
CA ASN A 532 24.21 -14.09 -16.19
C ASN A 532 23.84 -12.73 -16.78
N ALA A 533 24.66 -11.72 -16.49
CA ALA A 533 24.47 -10.35 -16.97
C ALA A 533 24.87 -10.16 -18.46
N GLY A 534 25.70 -11.05 -19.00
CA GLY A 534 26.19 -10.98 -20.38
C GLY A 534 25.33 -11.72 -21.39
N LEU A 535 25.92 -11.97 -22.57
CA LEU A 535 25.36 -12.87 -23.58
C LEU A 535 25.19 -14.29 -23.01
N GLY A 536 24.16 -14.98 -23.46
CA GLY A 536 23.82 -16.31 -22.97
C GLY A 536 22.58 -16.85 -23.65
N TYR A 537 22.56 -18.17 -23.85
CA TYR A 537 21.37 -18.86 -24.33
C TYR A 537 20.26 -18.84 -23.28
N ARG A 538 19.09 -18.35 -23.68
CA ARG A 538 17.86 -18.28 -22.88
C ARG A 538 16.82 -19.16 -23.56
N HIS A 539 16.27 -20.09 -22.82
CA HIS A 539 15.21 -20.96 -23.34
C HIS A 539 13.88 -20.23 -23.18
N LEU A 540 13.32 -19.80 -24.29
CA LEU A 540 12.12 -18.97 -24.38
C LEU A 540 11.00 -19.74 -25.07
N SER A 541 9.77 -19.30 -24.84
CA SER A 541 8.58 -19.76 -25.55
C SER A 541 7.56 -18.65 -25.64
N ALA A 542 6.66 -18.71 -26.61
CA ALA A 542 5.64 -17.69 -26.81
C ALA A 542 4.43 -17.94 -25.88
N PRO A 543 4.08 -16.99 -24.99
CA PRO A 543 2.86 -17.03 -24.18
C PRO A 543 1.61 -16.55 -24.95
N VAL A 544 1.77 -16.30 -26.25
CA VAL A 544 0.75 -15.84 -27.19
C VAL A 544 0.80 -16.70 -28.45
N SER A 545 -0.28 -16.66 -29.23
CA SER A 545 -0.33 -17.25 -30.56
C SER A 545 -0.03 -16.19 -31.63
N SER A 546 0.53 -16.63 -32.77
CA SER A 546 0.81 -15.80 -33.96
C SER A 546 1.91 -14.74 -33.82
N THR A 547 2.69 -14.74 -32.72
CA THR A 547 3.92 -13.94 -32.64
C THR A 547 5.00 -14.55 -33.53
N THR A 548 5.91 -13.71 -34.04
CA THR A 548 7.02 -14.12 -34.91
C THR A 548 8.35 -14.03 -34.18
N LEU A 549 9.39 -14.68 -34.71
CA LEU A 549 10.74 -14.56 -34.16
C LEU A 549 11.28 -13.12 -34.23
N ALA A 550 10.80 -12.31 -35.16
CA ALA A 550 11.14 -10.89 -35.29
C ALA A 550 10.70 -10.07 -34.07
N ASP A 551 9.62 -10.48 -33.39
CA ASP A 551 9.09 -9.78 -32.21
C ASP A 551 10.06 -9.87 -31.01
N LEU A 552 10.97 -10.84 -31.01
CA LEU A 552 12.01 -10.97 -29.99
C LEU A 552 13.06 -9.84 -30.03
N ALA A 553 13.04 -8.98 -31.06
CA ALA A 553 13.94 -7.83 -31.15
C ALA A 553 13.81 -6.91 -29.93
N ALA A 554 14.95 -6.47 -29.40
CA ALA A 554 15.04 -5.52 -28.29
C ALA A 554 16.18 -4.54 -28.54
N ALA A 555 16.31 -3.48 -27.72
CA ALA A 555 17.28 -2.40 -27.94
C ALA A 555 18.74 -2.90 -28.15
N GLY A 556 19.13 -4.00 -27.49
CA GLY A 556 20.45 -4.63 -27.64
C GLY A 556 20.46 -5.97 -28.37
N PHE A 557 19.36 -6.39 -29.00
CA PHE A 557 19.25 -7.72 -29.62
C PHE A 557 18.46 -7.70 -30.94
N SER A 558 19.04 -8.29 -31.98
CA SER A 558 18.37 -8.51 -33.26
C SER A 558 18.33 -10.01 -33.57
N PRO A 559 17.14 -10.57 -33.89
CA PRO A 559 17.01 -11.96 -34.34
C PRO A 559 17.85 -12.24 -35.60
N VAL A 560 18.73 -13.23 -35.51
CA VAL A 560 19.53 -13.75 -36.62
C VAL A 560 19.25 -15.24 -36.77
N VAL A 561 18.69 -15.62 -37.90
CA VAL A 561 18.46 -17.02 -38.28
C VAL A 561 19.23 -17.31 -39.57
N ASN A 562 19.66 -18.55 -39.76
CA ASN A 562 20.41 -18.94 -40.96
C ASN A 562 20.18 -20.43 -41.27
N PRO A 563 19.25 -20.78 -42.16
CA PRO A 563 18.91 -22.17 -42.45
C PRO A 563 20.07 -22.97 -43.07
N ALA A 564 21.12 -22.31 -43.58
CA ALA A 564 22.34 -23.00 -44.04
C ALA A 564 23.03 -23.76 -42.88
N TYR A 565 22.87 -23.31 -41.63
CA TYR A 565 23.30 -24.04 -40.43
C TYR A 565 22.80 -25.49 -40.42
N ASN A 566 21.57 -25.72 -40.88
CA ASN A 566 20.88 -26.99 -40.72
C ASN A 566 21.45 -28.11 -41.59
N GLY A 567 22.11 -27.78 -42.70
CA GLY A 567 22.70 -28.75 -43.64
C GLY A 567 24.20 -28.59 -43.84
N ALA A 568 24.83 -27.60 -43.21
CA ALA A 568 26.27 -27.40 -43.29
C ALA A 568 27.01 -28.60 -42.71
N THR A 569 28.11 -28.99 -43.37
CA THR A 569 29.02 -29.98 -42.81
C THR A 569 29.47 -29.51 -41.45
N ASN A 570 30.08 -28.33 -41.31
CA ASN A 570 30.47 -27.73 -40.02
C ASN A 570 29.58 -26.52 -39.63
N PRO A 571 28.46 -26.71 -38.89
CA PRO A 571 27.53 -25.64 -38.56
C PRO A 571 28.14 -24.49 -37.77
N GLY A 572 29.19 -24.76 -36.97
CA GLY A 572 29.92 -23.76 -36.19
C GLY A 572 30.60 -22.67 -37.02
N THR A 573 30.76 -22.88 -38.34
CA THR A 573 31.43 -21.96 -39.26
C THR A 573 30.47 -21.13 -40.12
N VAL A 574 29.17 -21.35 -39.99
CA VAL A 574 28.16 -20.66 -40.80
C VAL A 574 28.07 -19.18 -40.40
N THR A 575 28.13 -18.28 -41.39
CA THR A 575 28.08 -16.83 -41.20
C THR A 575 26.91 -16.19 -41.97
N PRO A 576 26.12 -15.29 -41.36
CA PRO A 576 26.14 -14.97 -39.93
C PRO A 576 25.70 -16.20 -39.12
N PHE A 577 26.30 -16.39 -37.95
CA PHE A 577 25.95 -17.50 -37.06
C PHE A 577 24.57 -17.24 -36.45
N PRO A 578 23.62 -18.19 -36.50
CA PRO A 578 22.30 -17.97 -35.92
C PRO A 578 22.35 -17.76 -34.42
N ASN A 579 21.49 -16.89 -33.90
CA ASN A 579 21.33 -16.66 -32.47
C ASN A 579 20.00 -17.18 -31.93
N ILE A 580 19.18 -17.82 -32.77
CA ILE A 580 17.93 -18.48 -32.39
C ILE A 580 17.91 -19.89 -32.98
N PHE A 581 17.54 -20.86 -32.13
CA PHE A 581 17.35 -22.26 -32.53
C PHE A 581 16.11 -22.85 -31.86
N TYR A 582 15.52 -23.87 -32.49
CA TYR A 582 14.64 -24.83 -31.81
C TYR A 582 15.29 -26.21 -31.86
N TYR A 583 14.71 -27.18 -31.15
CA TYR A 583 15.24 -28.53 -31.09
C TYR A 583 14.37 -29.51 -31.90
N ASP A 584 15.01 -30.31 -32.76
CA ASP A 584 14.41 -31.39 -33.54
C ASP A 584 15.11 -32.72 -33.25
N GLN A 585 14.40 -33.58 -32.52
CA GLN A 585 14.85 -34.91 -32.16
C GLN A 585 15.10 -35.82 -33.37
N GLY A 586 14.48 -35.57 -34.52
CA GLY A 586 14.71 -36.34 -35.74
C GLY A 586 16.16 -36.27 -36.24
N ARG A 587 16.91 -35.24 -35.84
CA ARG A 587 18.31 -35.02 -36.26
C ARG A 587 19.35 -35.72 -35.41
N VAL A 588 19.03 -36.07 -34.16
CA VAL A 588 19.98 -36.70 -33.23
C VAL A 588 20.61 -37.98 -33.80
N PRO A 589 19.87 -38.90 -34.45
CA PRO A 589 20.46 -40.13 -35.00
C PRO A 589 21.32 -39.92 -36.25
N LEU A 590 21.31 -38.72 -36.83
CA LEU A 590 22.07 -38.44 -38.05
C LEU A 590 23.57 -38.43 -37.77
N THR A 591 24.34 -38.93 -38.72
CA THR A 591 25.80 -38.76 -38.72
C THR A 591 26.12 -37.42 -39.39
N LEU A 592 26.59 -36.47 -38.61
CA LEU A 592 27.02 -35.14 -39.07
C LEU A 592 28.52 -35.01 -38.76
N ASN A 593 29.34 -34.50 -39.70
CA ASN A 593 30.81 -34.39 -39.56
C ASN A 593 31.58 -35.68 -39.24
N GLY A 594 31.04 -36.86 -39.56
CA GLY A 594 31.68 -38.13 -39.18
C GLY A 594 31.64 -38.42 -37.68
N ALA A 595 30.96 -37.59 -36.88
CA ALA A 595 30.59 -37.88 -35.50
C ALA A 595 29.20 -38.55 -35.50
N THR A 596 29.05 -39.60 -34.70
CA THR A 596 27.81 -40.37 -34.54
C THR A 596 26.73 -39.58 -33.78
N ALA A 597 25.59 -40.21 -33.52
CA ALA A 597 24.43 -39.59 -32.87
C ALA A 597 24.79 -38.76 -31.63
N ASP A 598 24.51 -37.46 -31.68
CA ASP A 598 24.81 -36.47 -30.64
C ASP A 598 23.55 -35.64 -30.32
N PHE A 599 23.32 -35.31 -29.05
CA PHE A 599 22.30 -34.34 -28.62
C PHE A 599 22.42 -33.02 -29.37
N ASP A 600 23.64 -32.52 -29.58
CA ASP A 600 23.89 -31.23 -30.23
C ASP A 600 23.47 -31.21 -31.71
N ASN A 601 23.30 -32.37 -32.36
CA ASN A 601 22.76 -32.46 -33.72
C ASN A 601 21.29 -32.00 -33.81
N GLY A 602 20.58 -32.00 -32.67
CA GLY A 602 19.17 -31.64 -32.58
C GLY A 602 18.87 -30.15 -32.80
N TRP A 603 19.87 -29.26 -32.69
CA TRP A 603 19.64 -27.82 -32.88
C TRP A 603 19.32 -27.48 -34.34
N VAL A 604 18.28 -26.67 -34.55
CA VAL A 604 17.82 -26.21 -35.86
C VAL A 604 17.66 -24.71 -35.86
N SER A 605 18.30 -24.04 -36.82
CA SER A 605 18.07 -22.63 -37.09
C SER A 605 16.77 -22.46 -37.90
N PRO A 606 15.87 -21.54 -37.52
CA PRO A 606 14.69 -21.21 -38.32
C PRO A 606 15.04 -20.68 -39.72
N SER A 607 14.04 -20.61 -40.59
CA SER A 607 14.23 -20.21 -42.00
C SER A 607 14.19 -18.68 -42.16
N SER A 608 13.33 -18.01 -41.39
CA SER A 608 13.12 -16.56 -41.46
C SER A 608 12.81 -15.99 -40.07
N PRO A 609 13.24 -14.75 -39.74
CA PRO A 609 12.74 -14.05 -38.56
C PRO A 609 11.22 -13.84 -38.59
N GLY A 610 10.59 -13.87 -39.77
CA GLY A 610 9.13 -13.82 -39.91
C GLY A 610 8.41 -15.14 -39.58
N ASP A 611 9.13 -16.22 -39.29
CA ASP A 611 8.53 -17.50 -38.92
C ASP A 611 7.76 -17.35 -37.60
N ALA A 612 6.56 -17.94 -37.55
CA ALA A 612 5.72 -17.93 -36.36
C ALA A 612 6.33 -18.80 -35.24
N MET A 613 6.31 -18.28 -34.01
CA MET A 613 6.62 -19.09 -32.83
C MET A 613 5.46 -20.06 -32.56
N VAL A 614 5.68 -21.33 -32.85
CA VAL A 614 4.70 -22.41 -32.58
C VAL A 614 4.37 -22.49 -31.08
N ALA A 615 3.08 -22.44 -30.73
CA ALA A 615 2.60 -22.58 -29.36
C ALA A 615 3.07 -23.90 -28.74
N GLY A 616 3.63 -23.83 -27.53
CA GLY A 616 4.16 -25.00 -26.82
C GLY A 616 5.55 -25.45 -27.26
N ARG A 617 6.14 -24.86 -28.31
CA ARG A 617 7.54 -25.10 -28.70
C ARG A 617 8.49 -24.18 -27.92
N GLY A 618 9.61 -24.72 -27.46
CA GLY A 618 10.70 -23.92 -26.90
C GLY A 618 11.72 -23.53 -27.97
N TYR A 619 12.31 -22.35 -27.78
CA TYR A 619 13.40 -21.80 -28.58
C TYR A 619 14.55 -21.44 -27.66
N THR A 620 15.79 -21.69 -28.08
CA THR A 620 16.96 -21.16 -27.39
C THR A 620 17.45 -19.93 -28.12
N VAL A 621 17.66 -18.84 -27.38
CA VAL A 621 17.99 -17.52 -27.94
C VAL A 621 19.24 -16.99 -27.25
N ASN A 622 20.28 -16.66 -28.00
CA ASN A 622 21.51 -16.10 -27.45
C ASN A 622 21.39 -14.57 -27.39
N LEU A 623 21.03 -14.05 -26.20
CA LEU A 623 20.86 -12.61 -25.97
C LEU A 623 21.45 -12.16 -24.64
N SER A 624 21.78 -10.87 -24.54
CA SER A 624 22.23 -10.24 -23.31
C SER A 624 21.06 -10.09 -22.32
N ALA A 625 21.34 -10.18 -21.03
CA ALA A 625 20.37 -9.82 -20.00
C ALA A 625 20.12 -8.30 -19.92
N GLY A 626 19.18 -7.87 -19.08
CA GLY A 626 18.76 -6.47 -18.92
C GLY A 626 17.83 -5.97 -20.02
N GLN A 627 17.53 -6.80 -21.02
CA GLN A 627 16.57 -6.52 -22.08
C GLN A 627 15.15 -6.93 -21.66
N THR A 628 14.16 -6.22 -22.18
CA THR A 628 12.75 -6.67 -22.16
C THR A 628 12.38 -7.01 -23.59
N ILE A 629 12.04 -8.28 -23.82
CA ILE A 629 11.52 -8.74 -25.12
C ILE A 629 10.00 -8.72 -25.08
N ASP A 630 9.37 -8.59 -26.24
CA ASP A 630 7.93 -8.54 -26.36
C ASP A 630 7.43 -9.72 -27.22
N PHE A 631 6.31 -10.30 -26.81
CA PHE A 631 5.56 -11.26 -27.62
C PHE A 631 4.23 -10.61 -28.01
N VAL A 632 3.95 -10.48 -29.31
CA VAL A 632 2.75 -9.81 -29.80
C VAL A 632 1.83 -10.82 -30.47
N GLY A 633 0.62 -10.97 -29.93
CA GLY A 633 -0.31 -11.96 -30.43
C GLY A 633 -1.54 -12.15 -29.55
N VAL A 634 -2.42 -13.08 -29.91
CA VAL A 634 -3.57 -13.41 -29.05
C VAL A 634 -3.06 -14.24 -27.88
N LEU A 635 -3.40 -13.85 -26.65
CA LEU A 635 -2.94 -14.54 -25.44
C LEU A 635 -3.24 -16.04 -25.51
N GLY A 636 -2.25 -16.86 -25.13
CA GLY A 636 -2.45 -18.30 -25.05
C GLY A 636 -3.54 -18.63 -24.04
N ASN A 637 -4.53 -19.41 -24.47
CA ASN A 637 -5.69 -19.80 -23.66
C ASN A 637 -6.28 -21.11 -24.19
N GLY A 638 -6.83 -21.94 -23.31
CA GLY A 638 -7.42 -23.22 -23.69
C GLY A 638 -6.38 -24.32 -23.91
N GLY A 639 -6.74 -25.37 -24.66
CA GLY A 639 -5.90 -26.55 -24.84
C GLY A 639 -4.80 -26.39 -25.89
N VAL A 640 -3.59 -26.83 -25.57
CA VAL A 640 -2.46 -26.99 -26.51
C VAL A 640 -1.94 -28.42 -26.38
N SER A 641 -2.02 -29.21 -27.46
CA SER A 641 -1.55 -30.61 -27.47
C SER A 641 -0.36 -30.73 -28.41
N LEU A 642 0.75 -31.26 -27.89
CA LEU A 642 1.96 -31.57 -28.65
C LEU A 642 2.05 -33.08 -28.81
N THR A 643 1.76 -33.59 -30.00
CA THR A 643 1.73 -35.01 -30.32
C THR A 643 2.94 -35.43 -31.13
N GLY A 644 3.20 -36.74 -31.24
CA GLY A 644 4.26 -37.27 -32.08
C GLY A 644 5.68 -36.99 -31.56
N LEU A 645 5.83 -36.75 -30.24
CA LEU A 645 7.12 -36.53 -29.60
C LEU A 645 7.90 -37.85 -29.54
N GLY A 646 8.56 -38.22 -30.63
CA GLY A 646 9.21 -39.52 -30.81
C GLY A 646 10.57 -39.66 -30.11
N ARG A 647 10.98 -40.90 -29.84
CA ARG A 647 12.34 -41.27 -29.41
C ARG A 647 12.85 -42.43 -30.25
N SER A 648 13.96 -42.23 -30.97
CA SER A 648 14.65 -43.34 -31.64
C SER A 648 15.39 -44.24 -30.64
N THR A 649 16.03 -45.30 -31.13
CA THR A 649 16.87 -46.19 -30.31
C THR A 649 18.29 -45.65 -30.06
N ALA A 650 18.66 -44.50 -30.64
CA ALA A 650 19.96 -43.88 -30.38
C ALA A 650 20.08 -43.42 -28.91
N ALA A 651 21.26 -43.56 -28.32
CA ALA A 651 21.48 -43.36 -26.88
C ALA A 651 21.07 -41.97 -26.36
N GLN A 652 21.31 -40.91 -27.14
CA GLN A 652 20.99 -39.53 -26.80
C GLN A 652 19.64 -39.05 -27.36
N ALA A 653 18.79 -39.96 -27.84
CA ALA A 653 17.49 -39.61 -28.40
C ALA A 653 16.38 -39.46 -27.35
N GLY A 654 15.29 -38.83 -27.78
CA GLY A 654 14.02 -38.66 -27.09
C GLY A 654 13.79 -37.29 -26.46
N TRP A 655 14.71 -36.35 -26.60
CA TRP A 655 14.61 -35.01 -26.02
C TRP A 655 13.73 -34.09 -26.85
N HIS A 656 12.86 -33.32 -26.20
CA HIS A 656 11.99 -32.35 -26.85
C HIS A 656 12.06 -31.01 -26.13
N MET A 657 12.36 -29.95 -26.89
CA MET A 657 12.33 -28.59 -26.37
C MET A 657 10.92 -28.00 -26.50
N VAL A 658 10.22 -27.96 -25.39
CA VAL A 658 8.85 -27.48 -25.27
C VAL A 658 8.82 -26.18 -24.47
N GLY A 659 7.65 -25.56 -24.35
CA GLY A 659 7.53 -24.25 -23.74
C GLY A 659 6.17 -23.99 -23.11
N ASN A 660 6.14 -23.05 -22.17
CA ASN A 660 4.89 -22.58 -21.57
C ASN A 660 4.14 -21.65 -22.56
N PRO A 661 2.98 -22.06 -23.10
CA PRO A 661 2.24 -21.27 -24.08
C PRO A 661 1.32 -20.22 -23.45
N TYR A 662 1.29 -20.09 -22.12
CA TYR A 662 0.32 -19.24 -21.43
C TYR A 662 0.97 -17.97 -20.84
N PRO A 663 0.21 -16.87 -20.71
CA PRO A 663 0.63 -15.65 -20.00
C PRO A 663 0.50 -15.82 -18.48
N ALA A 664 0.94 -16.97 -17.96
CA ALA A 664 0.93 -17.33 -16.54
C ALA A 664 1.95 -18.46 -16.29
N PRO A 665 2.55 -18.57 -15.10
CA PRO A 665 3.28 -19.77 -14.73
C PRO A 665 2.41 -21.02 -14.80
N ILE A 666 3.01 -22.16 -15.13
CA ILE A 666 2.35 -23.49 -15.14
C ILE A 666 2.99 -24.44 -14.13
N ASP A 667 2.21 -25.38 -13.62
CA ASP A 667 2.66 -26.45 -12.72
C ASP A 667 2.96 -27.74 -13.50
N TRP A 668 4.23 -28.13 -13.54
CA TRP A 668 4.70 -29.34 -14.20
C TRP A 668 4.03 -30.61 -13.70
N ASN A 669 3.72 -30.73 -12.41
CA ASN A 669 3.07 -31.94 -11.88
C ASN A 669 1.70 -32.16 -12.56
N GLN A 670 0.97 -31.07 -12.81
CA GLN A 670 -0.32 -31.12 -13.51
C GLN A 670 -0.13 -31.34 -15.01
N VAL A 671 0.91 -30.78 -15.62
CA VAL A 671 1.25 -31.03 -17.03
C VAL A 671 1.57 -32.51 -17.24
N PHE A 672 2.45 -33.09 -16.41
CA PHE A 672 2.84 -34.49 -16.50
C PHE A 672 1.64 -35.41 -16.30
N ALA A 673 0.79 -35.16 -15.29
CA ALA A 673 -0.42 -35.95 -15.04
C ALA A 673 -1.43 -35.93 -16.20
N ASN A 674 -1.48 -34.84 -16.98
CA ASN A 674 -2.34 -34.72 -18.17
C ASN A 674 -1.69 -35.32 -19.45
N SER A 675 -0.43 -35.74 -19.38
CA SER A 675 0.39 -36.14 -20.53
C SER A 675 0.66 -37.65 -20.51
N THR A 676 1.13 -38.22 -21.63
CA THR A 676 1.39 -39.66 -21.76
C THR A 676 2.71 -39.95 -22.48
N GLY A 677 3.37 -41.05 -22.11
CA GLY A 677 4.61 -41.52 -22.76
C GLY A 677 5.88 -40.73 -22.43
N LEU A 678 5.84 -39.85 -21.43
CA LEU A 678 6.97 -39.03 -20.98
C LEU A 678 7.66 -39.63 -19.76
N GLU A 679 8.95 -39.32 -19.62
CA GLU A 679 9.62 -39.34 -18.32
C GLU A 679 9.10 -38.14 -17.50
N ASN A 680 8.95 -38.31 -16.17
CA ASN A 680 8.45 -37.26 -15.28
C ASN A 680 9.46 -36.11 -15.11
N ALA A 681 10.72 -36.31 -15.47
CA ALA A 681 11.74 -35.29 -15.33
C ALA A 681 11.54 -34.10 -16.30
N VAL A 682 11.77 -32.89 -15.77
CA VAL A 682 11.78 -31.64 -16.53
C VAL A 682 13.05 -30.83 -16.29
N HIS A 683 13.65 -30.34 -17.37
CA HIS A 683 14.95 -29.65 -17.34
C HIS A 683 14.84 -28.21 -17.86
N VAL A 684 15.27 -27.25 -17.06
CA VAL A 684 15.31 -25.83 -17.43
C VAL A 684 16.76 -25.37 -17.48
N TYR A 685 17.17 -24.75 -18.59
CA TYR A 685 18.53 -24.27 -18.75
C TYR A 685 18.80 -23.01 -17.94
N LYS A 686 19.93 -22.99 -17.23
CA LYS A 686 20.45 -21.88 -16.43
C LYS A 686 21.77 -21.42 -17.03
N SER A 687 21.71 -20.37 -17.84
CA SER A 687 22.91 -19.76 -18.43
C SER A 687 23.72 -19.01 -17.39
N THR A 688 25.01 -19.34 -17.31
CA THR A 688 26.04 -18.67 -16.48
C THR A 688 27.07 -17.93 -17.33
N GLY A 689 27.01 -18.07 -18.65
CA GLY A 689 27.80 -17.33 -19.64
C GLY A 689 27.27 -17.58 -21.05
N GLN A 690 27.99 -17.09 -22.06
CA GLN A 690 27.55 -17.16 -23.47
C GLN A 690 27.40 -18.60 -23.96
N TYR A 691 28.34 -19.47 -23.58
CA TYR A 691 28.41 -20.88 -23.97
C TYR A 691 28.48 -21.81 -22.75
N THR A 692 28.20 -21.28 -21.56
CA THR A 692 28.30 -22.02 -20.29
C THR A 692 26.99 -21.92 -19.52
N GLY A 693 26.62 -23.02 -18.87
CA GLY A 693 25.43 -23.09 -18.03
C GLY A 693 25.24 -24.48 -17.46
N SER A 694 24.10 -24.70 -16.81
CA SER A 694 23.69 -26.00 -16.29
C SER A 694 22.19 -26.19 -16.48
N TYR A 695 21.73 -27.43 -16.36
CA TYR A 695 20.29 -27.70 -16.31
C TYR A 695 19.84 -27.86 -14.86
N ALA A 696 18.77 -27.16 -14.52
CA ALA A 696 18.00 -27.41 -13.32
C ALA A 696 16.95 -28.46 -13.59
N SER A 697 17.07 -29.60 -12.92
CA SER A 697 16.16 -30.74 -13.08
C SER A 697 15.14 -30.76 -11.94
N PHE A 698 13.95 -31.26 -12.24
CA PHE A 698 12.91 -31.55 -11.26
C PHE A 698 12.21 -32.84 -11.64
N VAL A 699 11.99 -33.72 -10.65
CA VAL A 699 11.20 -34.95 -10.77
C VAL A 699 10.62 -35.29 -9.41
N ASN A 700 9.33 -35.65 -9.36
CA ASN A 700 8.67 -36.15 -8.15
C ASN A 700 8.96 -35.35 -6.86
N GLY A 701 8.92 -34.01 -6.93
CA GLY A 701 9.15 -33.13 -5.78
C GLY A 701 10.62 -32.82 -5.45
N VAL A 702 11.57 -33.55 -6.04
CA VAL A 702 13.02 -33.37 -5.84
C VAL A 702 13.62 -32.50 -6.94
N SER A 703 14.63 -31.71 -6.60
CA SER A 703 15.27 -30.80 -7.54
C SER A 703 16.80 -30.83 -7.49
N THR A 704 17.43 -30.35 -8.56
CA THR A 704 18.85 -30.03 -8.60
C THR A 704 19.08 -28.69 -9.27
N ASN A 705 20.18 -28.02 -8.92
CA ASN A 705 20.55 -26.70 -9.41
C ASN A 705 19.41 -25.69 -9.22
N GLY A 706 18.66 -25.79 -8.11
CA GLY A 706 17.48 -24.99 -7.80
C GLY A 706 16.35 -25.17 -8.83
N GLY A 707 15.94 -26.41 -9.09
CA GLY A 707 14.80 -26.78 -9.94
C GLY A 707 13.45 -26.77 -9.17
N THR A 708 12.30 -26.82 -9.86
CA THR A 708 10.93 -26.91 -9.28
C THR A 708 9.91 -27.44 -10.28
N ASN A 709 8.71 -27.75 -9.81
CA ASN A 709 7.54 -27.98 -10.65
C ASN A 709 7.06 -26.73 -11.39
N ILE A 710 7.25 -25.52 -10.87
CA ILE A 710 6.75 -24.31 -11.55
C ILE A 710 7.61 -23.94 -12.77
N ILE A 711 6.96 -23.69 -13.91
CA ILE A 711 7.57 -23.22 -15.15
C ILE A 711 7.04 -21.81 -15.44
N PRO A 712 7.91 -20.77 -15.37
CA PRO A 712 7.51 -19.37 -15.57
C PRO A 712 6.86 -19.10 -16.93
N LEU A 713 6.13 -17.99 -17.05
CA LEU A 713 5.65 -17.54 -18.35
C LEU A 713 6.82 -17.26 -19.30
N GLY A 714 6.65 -17.64 -20.56
CA GLY A 714 7.64 -17.50 -21.62
C GLY A 714 8.90 -18.36 -21.46
N GLN A 715 8.91 -19.36 -20.55
CA GLN A 715 10.04 -20.26 -20.35
C GLN A 715 9.98 -21.46 -21.31
N GLY A 716 11.10 -21.76 -21.97
CA GLY A 716 11.33 -23.02 -22.67
C GLY A 716 12.02 -24.05 -21.76
N PHE A 717 11.74 -25.34 -21.95
CA PHE A 717 12.27 -26.43 -21.13
C PHE A 717 12.37 -27.73 -21.92
N PHE A 718 13.19 -28.66 -21.44
CA PHE A 718 13.37 -29.98 -22.03
C PHE A 718 12.63 -31.04 -21.24
N VAL A 719 12.05 -31.97 -21.99
CA VAL A 719 11.44 -33.22 -21.50
C VAL A 719 11.94 -34.38 -22.35
N ARG A 720 11.74 -35.60 -21.89
CA ARG A 720 12.13 -36.79 -22.65
C ARG A 720 10.98 -37.78 -22.78
N THR A 721 10.84 -38.37 -23.96
CA THR A 721 9.93 -39.51 -24.19
C THR A 721 10.49 -40.75 -23.50
N ALA A 722 9.68 -41.46 -22.73
CA ALA A 722 10.13 -42.56 -21.86
C ALA A 722 10.64 -43.78 -22.63
N THR A 723 9.89 -44.23 -23.63
CA THR A 723 10.18 -45.49 -24.32
C THR A 723 10.98 -45.27 -25.60
N ALA A 724 12.13 -45.92 -25.73
CA ALA A 724 12.86 -45.95 -27.00
C ALA A 724 12.04 -46.66 -28.10
N GLY A 725 11.98 -46.05 -29.28
CA GLY A 725 11.07 -46.45 -30.36
C GLY A 725 9.62 -45.98 -30.19
N GLY A 726 9.28 -45.33 -29.06
CA GLY A 726 7.94 -44.83 -28.76
C GLY A 726 7.75 -43.34 -29.08
N SER A 727 6.56 -42.84 -28.74
CA SER A 727 6.19 -41.43 -28.84
C SER A 727 5.43 -40.97 -27.60
N ALA A 728 5.57 -39.69 -27.26
CA ALA A 728 4.85 -39.03 -26.18
C ALA A 728 3.84 -38.01 -26.69
N THR A 729 2.90 -37.64 -25.82
CA THR A 729 2.00 -36.50 -26.01
C THR A 729 2.04 -35.61 -24.78
N ILE A 730 2.25 -34.31 -24.96
CA ILE A 730 2.06 -33.30 -23.90
C ILE A 730 0.70 -32.62 -24.08
N ASN A 731 -0.12 -32.59 -23.04
CA ASN A 731 -1.39 -31.87 -23.03
C ASN A 731 -1.36 -30.72 -22.02
N LEU A 732 -1.39 -29.51 -22.55
CA LEU A 732 -1.47 -28.26 -21.79
C LEU A 732 -2.92 -27.75 -21.87
N ASN A 733 -3.47 -27.29 -20.76
CA ASN A 733 -4.78 -26.64 -20.70
C ASN A 733 -4.80 -25.58 -19.59
N ASN A 734 -5.90 -24.84 -19.46
CA ASN A 734 -5.97 -23.79 -18.44
C ASN A 734 -5.84 -24.29 -16.99
N ALA A 735 -6.14 -25.57 -16.72
CA ALA A 735 -6.04 -26.13 -15.37
C ALA A 735 -4.61 -26.29 -14.88
N VAL A 736 -3.60 -26.28 -15.78
CA VAL A 736 -2.19 -26.34 -15.38
C VAL A 736 -1.60 -25.00 -14.95
N ARG A 737 -2.36 -23.90 -15.09
CA ARG A 737 -1.89 -22.52 -14.84
C ARG A 737 -2.05 -22.15 -13.37
N SER A 738 -1.13 -21.36 -12.84
CA SER A 738 -1.29 -20.76 -11.51
C SER A 738 -2.51 -19.82 -11.50
N THR A 739 -3.37 -19.98 -10.50
CA THR A 739 -4.58 -19.17 -10.29
C THR A 739 -4.38 -18.04 -9.27
N THR A 740 -3.23 -18.03 -8.60
CA THR A 740 -2.77 -16.96 -7.70
C THR A 740 -1.54 -16.28 -8.31
N TYR A 741 -1.37 -14.98 -8.00
CA TYR A 741 -0.21 -14.26 -8.52
C TYR A 741 1.09 -14.87 -8.01
N SER A 742 2.00 -15.16 -8.94
CA SER A 742 3.33 -15.65 -8.64
C SER A 742 4.35 -15.00 -9.55
N ASN A 743 5.24 -14.19 -8.97
CA ASN A 743 6.31 -13.49 -9.68
C ASN A 743 7.58 -14.35 -9.76
N VAL A 744 7.47 -15.49 -10.43
CA VAL A 744 8.61 -16.40 -10.56
C VAL A 744 9.60 -15.80 -11.55
N ALA A 745 10.87 -15.68 -11.14
CA ALA A 745 11.97 -15.38 -12.06
C ALA A 745 11.97 -16.40 -13.22
N LEU A 746 12.78 -16.23 -14.26
CA LEU A 746 13.08 -17.32 -15.22
C LEU A 746 13.79 -18.53 -14.57
N GLN A 747 13.74 -18.64 -13.25
CA GLN A 747 14.41 -19.58 -12.38
C GLN A 747 13.45 -19.92 -11.22
N ARG A 748 13.64 -21.11 -10.67
CA ARG A 748 12.69 -21.87 -9.85
C ARG A 748 12.96 -21.68 -8.33
N THR A 749 11.95 -21.85 -7.46
CA THR A 749 12.01 -21.63 -5.98
C THR A 749 11.78 -22.91 -5.14
N ALA A 750 12.65 -23.25 -4.19
CA ALA A 750 12.67 -24.53 -3.45
C ALA A 750 11.32 -25.06 -2.92
N SER A 751 11.17 -26.40 -2.94
CA SER A 751 10.06 -27.16 -2.33
C SER A 751 10.42 -27.68 -0.93
N THR A 752 9.41 -28.04 -0.14
CA THR A 752 9.56 -28.76 1.13
C THR A 752 9.70 -30.26 0.90
N GLU A 753 10.75 -30.88 1.43
CA GLU A 753 11.04 -32.31 1.30
C GLU A 753 10.89 -33.04 2.65
N SER A 754 10.15 -34.15 2.65
CA SER A 754 9.88 -34.97 3.86
C SER A 754 10.53 -36.35 3.84
N ARG A 755 11.10 -36.76 2.70
CA ARG A 755 11.78 -38.04 2.52
C ARG A 755 13.26 -37.93 2.87
N THR A 756 13.91 -39.07 3.01
CA THR A 756 15.38 -39.12 3.09
C THR A 756 15.96 -38.59 1.79
N LEU A 757 16.68 -37.48 1.86
CA LEU A 757 17.27 -36.79 0.72
C LEU A 757 18.72 -36.42 1.02
N LEU A 758 19.62 -36.68 0.07
CA LEU A 758 20.92 -36.04 -0.01
C LEU A 758 20.98 -35.22 -1.30
N GLN A 759 21.22 -33.92 -1.18
CA GLN A 759 21.65 -33.08 -2.30
C GLN A 759 23.15 -32.80 -2.15
N LEU A 760 23.92 -33.20 -3.15
CA LEU A 760 25.36 -33.02 -3.19
C LEU A 760 25.70 -31.99 -4.26
N GLY A 761 26.43 -30.94 -3.88
CA GLY A 761 26.97 -29.92 -4.77
C GLY A 761 28.44 -30.15 -5.08
N LEU A 762 28.84 -29.81 -6.30
CA LEU A 762 30.22 -29.67 -6.75
C LEU A 762 30.45 -28.21 -7.10
N SER A 763 31.49 -27.61 -6.52
CA SER A 763 31.88 -26.22 -6.77
C SER A 763 33.37 -26.09 -7.04
N GLY A 764 33.75 -25.20 -7.95
CA GLY A 764 35.15 -24.85 -8.21
C GLY A 764 35.35 -24.18 -9.57
N ALA A 765 36.42 -23.40 -9.71
CA ALA A 765 36.76 -22.66 -10.92
C ALA A 765 35.62 -21.76 -11.47
N GLY A 766 34.75 -21.24 -10.58
CA GLY A 766 33.65 -20.34 -10.94
C GLY A 766 32.43 -21.02 -11.56
N ALA A 767 32.30 -22.35 -11.42
CA ALA A 767 31.13 -23.10 -11.85
C ALA A 767 30.67 -24.06 -10.75
N ASP A 768 29.36 -24.32 -10.74
CA ASP A 768 28.69 -25.19 -9.77
C ASP A 768 27.74 -26.15 -10.47
N ASP A 769 27.56 -27.33 -9.88
CA ASP A 769 26.58 -28.33 -10.32
C ASP A 769 26.11 -29.19 -9.14
N GLN A 770 24.92 -29.79 -9.23
CA GLN A 770 24.33 -30.59 -8.18
C GLN A 770 23.80 -31.93 -8.70
N LEU A 771 23.79 -32.92 -7.81
CA LEU A 771 22.98 -34.13 -7.92
C LEU A 771 22.11 -34.30 -6.67
N ALA A 772 21.05 -35.10 -6.78
CA ALA A 772 20.23 -35.50 -5.65
C ALA A 772 19.99 -37.01 -5.62
N VAL A 773 19.98 -37.58 -4.42
CA VAL A 773 19.59 -38.97 -4.14
C VAL A 773 18.49 -38.92 -3.10
N TYR A 774 17.36 -39.57 -3.37
CA TYR A 774 16.27 -39.67 -2.41
C TYR A 774 15.68 -41.08 -2.37
N PHE A 775 14.96 -41.39 -1.29
CA PHE A 775 14.39 -42.72 -1.06
C PHE A 775 12.87 -42.64 -0.99
N GLU A 776 12.21 -43.38 -1.87
CA GLU A 776 10.77 -43.31 -2.12
C GLU A 776 10.15 -44.71 -2.13
N ASN A 777 8.90 -44.79 -1.68
CA ASN A 777 8.16 -46.03 -1.74
C ASN A 777 7.67 -46.28 -3.17
N GLY A 778 8.00 -47.44 -3.74
CA GLY A 778 7.61 -47.81 -5.11
C GLY A 778 8.65 -47.47 -6.18
N ALA A 779 9.74 -46.79 -5.85
CA ALA A 779 10.88 -46.62 -6.74
C ALA A 779 11.65 -47.93 -6.94
N THR A 780 12.38 -48.06 -8.06
CA THR A 780 13.17 -49.26 -8.38
C THR A 780 14.68 -49.02 -8.26
N PRO A 781 15.51 -50.08 -8.11
CA PRO A 781 16.97 -49.92 -8.06
C PRO A 781 17.62 -49.50 -9.39
N GLY A 782 16.92 -49.62 -10.52
CA GLY A 782 17.38 -49.17 -11.82
C GLY A 782 16.61 -47.93 -12.27
N PHE A 783 16.92 -47.43 -13.47
CA PHE A 783 16.26 -46.23 -14.00
C PHE A 783 14.73 -46.36 -13.99
N ASP A 784 14.08 -45.44 -13.27
CA ASP A 784 12.64 -45.32 -13.12
C ASP A 784 12.16 -43.96 -13.68
N PRO A 785 11.42 -43.94 -14.80
CA PRO A 785 11.00 -42.69 -15.43
C PRO A 785 10.03 -41.85 -14.58
N ALA A 786 9.45 -42.39 -13.51
CA ALA A 786 8.60 -41.63 -12.59
C ALA A 786 9.40 -40.88 -11.51
N PHE A 787 10.60 -41.36 -11.18
CA PHE A 787 11.37 -40.95 -10.00
C PHE A 787 12.76 -40.41 -10.32
N ASP A 788 13.30 -40.74 -11.49
CA ASP A 788 14.65 -40.36 -11.88
C ASP A 788 14.66 -39.22 -12.89
N ALA A 789 15.71 -38.40 -12.82
CA ALA A 789 15.99 -37.37 -13.82
C ALA A 789 17.36 -37.64 -14.48
N PRO A 790 17.40 -37.95 -15.79
CA PRO A 790 18.65 -38.04 -16.53
C PRO A 790 19.46 -36.74 -16.44
N LYS A 791 20.79 -36.85 -16.41
CA LYS A 791 21.67 -35.69 -16.43
C LYS A 791 21.77 -35.14 -17.85
N LEU A 792 21.07 -34.04 -18.10
CA LEU A 792 21.27 -33.26 -19.32
C LEU A 792 22.49 -32.34 -19.15
N VAL A 793 23.45 -32.43 -20.07
CA VAL A 793 24.72 -31.68 -20.03
C VAL A 793 24.63 -30.49 -20.98
N ALA A 794 25.09 -29.32 -20.58
CA ALA A 794 25.22 -28.17 -21.48
C ALA A 794 26.40 -27.27 -21.12
N GLY A 795 27.50 -27.36 -21.89
CA GLY A 795 28.61 -26.39 -21.80
C GLY A 795 29.21 -26.18 -20.41
N ASN A 796 29.03 -27.13 -19.47
CA ASN A 796 29.39 -26.93 -18.07
C ASN A 796 30.86 -27.32 -17.84
N ASN A 797 31.61 -26.44 -17.18
CA ASN A 797 33.02 -26.66 -16.85
C ASN A 797 33.21 -27.64 -15.69
N VAL A 798 32.14 -27.91 -14.94
CA VAL A 798 32.07 -28.95 -13.91
C VAL A 798 30.80 -29.76 -14.13
N LEU A 799 30.85 -31.06 -13.87
CA LEU A 799 29.69 -31.94 -13.91
C LEU A 799 29.71 -32.87 -12.71
N LEU A 800 28.57 -32.95 -12.04
CA LEU A 800 28.30 -33.89 -10.96
C LEU A 800 27.02 -34.67 -11.28
N ALA A 801 27.14 -35.99 -11.32
CA ALA A 801 26.02 -36.90 -11.57
C ALA A 801 26.25 -38.26 -10.89
N LEU A 802 25.21 -39.09 -10.85
CA LEU A 802 25.33 -40.50 -10.49
C LEU A 802 25.67 -41.31 -11.73
N ASP A 803 26.56 -42.28 -11.58
CA ASP A 803 26.93 -43.20 -12.66
C ASP A 803 25.95 -44.38 -12.69
N GLU A 804 25.22 -44.52 -13.79
CA GLU A 804 24.20 -45.56 -13.99
C GLU A 804 24.37 -46.20 -15.37
N PRO A 805 24.10 -47.51 -15.53
CA PRO A 805 24.32 -48.22 -16.79
C PRO A 805 23.55 -47.65 -18.00
N THR A 806 22.42 -46.99 -17.74
CA THR A 806 21.55 -46.40 -18.77
C THR A 806 21.92 -44.94 -19.10
N GLY A 807 22.89 -44.37 -18.39
CA GLY A 807 23.35 -42.99 -18.54
C GLY A 807 23.33 -42.24 -17.20
N PRO A 808 24.12 -41.16 -17.07
CA PRO A 808 24.27 -40.46 -15.80
C PRO A 808 22.96 -39.79 -15.35
N LEU A 809 22.70 -39.77 -14.03
CA LEU A 809 21.50 -39.16 -13.45
C LEU A 809 21.81 -37.88 -12.68
N ALA A 810 20.94 -36.88 -12.83
CA ALA A 810 20.91 -35.68 -11.99
C ALA A 810 20.18 -35.97 -10.67
N ILE A 811 19.09 -36.73 -10.74
CA ILE A 811 18.26 -37.11 -9.59
C ILE A 811 18.03 -38.62 -9.68
N ASN A 812 18.26 -39.33 -8.59
CA ASN A 812 17.99 -40.77 -8.48
C ASN A 812 17.07 -41.03 -7.29
N GLY A 813 15.89 -41.59 -7.58
CA GLY A 813 14.92 -42.06 -6.61
C GLY A 813 15.08 -43.56 -6.40
N LEU A 814 15.49 -43.95 -5.21
CA LEU A 814 15.75 -45.35 -4.86
C LEU A 814 14.65 -45.94 -3.97
N PRO A 815 14.49 -47.27 -3.94
CA PRO A 815 13.58 -47.92 -2.99
C PRO A 815 14.01 -47.60 -1.55
N LEU A 816 13.04 -47.53 -0.63
CA LEU A 816 13.28 -47.25 0.79
C LEU A 816 14.52 -47.97 1.36
N LEU A 817 15.32 -47.22 2.14
CA LEU A 817 16.54 -47.75 2.76
C LEU A 817 16.23 -48.97 3.64
N GLY A 818 16.80 -50.11 3.26
CA GLY A 818 16.82 -51.32 4.07
C GLY A 818 18.06 -51.43 4.96
N ASN A 819 18.31 -52.63 5.47
CA ASN A 819 19.48 -52.92 6.32
C ASN A 819 20.78 -53.17 5.53
N ALA A 820 20.69 -53.37 4.22
CA ALA A 820 21.85 -53.56 3.36
C ALA A 820 22.47 -52.20 2.99
N PRO A 821 23.80 -52.08 2.95
CA PRO A 821 24.45 -50.85 2.53
C PRO A 821 24.19 -50.59 1.04
N VAL A 822 23.91 -49.33 0.69
CA VAL A 822 23.74 -48.87 -0.69
C VAL A 822 24.97 -48.07 -1.07
N THR A 823 25.65 -48.46 -2.15
CA THR A 823 26.81 -47.73 -2.70
C THR A 823 26.47 -47.17 -4.07
N LEU A 824 26.61 -45.86 -4.24
CA LEU A 824 26.28 -45.16 -5.47
C LEU A 824 27.54 -44.50 -6.06
N PRO A 825 28.03 -44.95 -7.23
CA PRO A 825 29.17 -44.33 -7.90
C PRO A 825 28.82 -42.94 -8.43
N LEU A 826 29.77 -42.02 -8.37
CA LEU A 826 29.61 -40.65 -8.86
C LEU A 826 30.42 -40.42 -10.14
N VAL A 827 29.84 -39.70 -11.08
CA VAL A 827 30.55 -39.07 -12.19
C VAL A 827 30.92 -37.64 -11.79
N VAL A 828 32.22 -37.39 -11.69
CA VAL A 828 32.78 -36.04 -11.52
C VAL A 828 33.63 -35.73 -12.74
N ARG A 829 33.33 -34.62 -13.41
CA ARG A 829 34.16 -34.07 -14.49
C ARG A 829 34.47 -32.61 -14.22
N VAL A 830 35.69 -32.21 -14.55
CA VAL A 830 36.15 -30.83 -14.45
C VAL A 830 36.92 -30.44 -15.72
N ALA A 831 36.79 -29.20 -16.16
CA ALA A 831 37.39 -28.73 -17.41
C ALA A 831 38.83 -28.21 -17.26
N ARG A 832 39.28 -27.94 -16.03
CA ARG A 832 40.60 -27.35 -15.74
C ARG A 832 41.21 -27.96 -14.50
N ALA A 833 42.53 -28.02 -14.45
CA ALA A 833 43.23 -28.41 -13.23
C ALA A 833 43.00 -27.37 -12.12
N GLY A 834 42.71 -27.83 -10.91
CA GLY A 834 42.43 -26.96 -9.79
C GLY A 834 41.90 -27.68 -8.56
N THR A 835 41.47 -26.87 -7.60
CA THR A 835 40.84 -27.31 -6.35
C THR A 835 39.33 -27.21 -6.46
N TYR A 836 38.63 -28.27 -6.08
CA TYR A 836 37.18 -28.40 -6.15
C TYR A 836 36.65 -28.90 -4.80
N THR A 837 35.38 -28.63 -4.54
CA THR A 837 34.72 -29.00 -3.29
C THR A 837 33.42 -29.74 -3.58
N LEU A 838 33.28 -30.94 -3.01
CA LEU A 838 32.00 -31.64 -2.87
C LEU A 838 31.38 -31.25 -1.54
N ARG A 839 30.13 -30.78 -1.55
CA ARG A 839 29.41 -30.32 -0.36
C ARG A 839 28.05 -30.99 -0.26
N ALA A 840 27.71 -31.49 0.92
CA ALA A 840 26.33 -31.91 1.22
C ALA A 840 25.48 -30.66 1.46
N ASP A 841 24.93 -30.10 0.39
CA ASP A 841 24.10 -28.88 0.44
C ASP A 841 22.84 -29.12 1.27
N GLU A 842 22.23 -30.30 1.13
CA GLU A 842 21.13 -30.76 1.96
C GLU A 842 21.33 -32.24 2.34
N LEU A 843 21.02 -32.57 3.60
CA LEU A 843 20.90 -33.95 4.07
C LEU A 843 19.71 -34.00 5.03
N LEU A 844 18.57 -34.46 4.54
CA LEU A 844 17.28 -34.35 5.21
C LEU A 844 16.73 -35.72 5.57
N ASN A 845 15.98 -35.77 6.67
CA ASN A 845 15.16 -36.92 7.11
C ASN A 845 15.88 -38.27 7.06
N LEU A 846 17.16 -38.31 7.43
CA LEU A 846 17.93 -39.55 7.50
C LEU A 846 17.39 -40.44 8.63
N PRO A 847 17.07 -41.73 8.40
CA PRO A 847 16.55 -42.59 9.45
C PRO A 847 17.57 -42.76 10.57
N ALA A 848 17.10 -42.93 11.81
CA ALA A 848 17.97 -43.09 12.96
C ALA A 848 18.94 -44.27 12.77
N GLY A 849 20.23 -44.00 12.98
CA GLY A 849 21.30 -44.98 12.82
C GLY A 849 21.82 -45.13 11.38
N VAL A 850 21.15 -44.62 10.36
CA VAL A 850 21.75 -44.57 9.02
C VAL A 850 22.85 -43.51 9.01
N THR A 851 23.96 -43.82 8.35
CA THR A 851 25.06 -42.88 8.06
C THR A 851 25.29 -42.80 6.57
N VAL A 852 25.65 -41.61 6.07
CA VAL A 852 26.04 -41.41 4.67
C VAL A 852 27.51 -41.01 4.64
N GLN A 853 28.31 -41.65 3.78
CA GLN A 853 29.73 -41.34 3.65
C GLN A 853 30.09 -41.09 2.19
N LEU A 854 30.96 -40.10 1.96
CA LEU A 854 31.62 -39.87 0.68
C LEU A 854 32.97 -40.60 0.71
N ARG A 855 33.17 -41.53 -0.24
CA ARG A 855 34.45 -42.21 -0.46
C ARG A 855 35.21 -41.56 -1.60
N ASP A 856 36.50 -41.29 -1.39
CA ASP A 856 37.46 -40.99 -2.44
C ASP A 856 38.38 -42.20 -2.63
N ALA A 857 38.26 -42.89 -3.76
CA ALA A 857 39.05 -44.06 -4.10
C ALA A 857 40.53 -43.75 -4.38
N LEU A 858 40.87 -42.50 -4.74
CA LEU A 858 42.26 -42.11 -4.98
C LEU A 858 43.06 -42.01 -3.69
N THR A 859 42.47 -41.40 -2.65
CA THR A 859 43.13 -41.18 -1.35
C THR A 859 42.80 -42.26 -0.32
N GLY A 860 41.74 -43.05 -0.56
CA GLY A 860 41.17 -43.97 0.43
C GLY A 860 40.33 -43.28 1.50
N SER A 861 40.10 -41.96 1.39
CA SER A 861 39.36 -41.18 2.39
C SER A 861 37.89 -41.57 2.44
N LEU A 862 37.35 -41.70 3.65
CA LEU A 862 35.92 -41.86 3.93
C LEU A 862 35.46 -40.69 4.80
N THR A 863 34.63 -39.82 4.24
CA THR A 863 34.13 -38.62 4.89
C THR A 863 32.65 -38.82 5.22
N THR A 864 32.30 -38.93 6.51
CA THR A 864 30.90 -38.97 6.94
C THR A 864 30.22 -37.63 6.67
N LEU A 865 29.08 -37.66 5.98
CA LEU A 865 28.32 -36.47 5.60
C LEU A 865 27.30 -36.10 6.69
N ALA A 866 27.31 -34.84 7.05
CA ALA A 866 26.26 -34.11 7.76
C ALA A 866 25.85 -32.88 6.91
N PRO A 867 24.73 -32.20 7.20
CA PRO A 867 24.38 -30.96 6.51
C PRO A 867 25.57 -30.00 6.45
N GLN A 868 25.86 -29.46 5.27
CA GLN A 868 26.96 -28.54 4.99
C GLN A 868 28.37 -29.13 5.04
N THR A 869 28.53 -30.45 5.22
CA THR A 869 29.85 -31.10 5.17
C THR A 869 30.49 -30.90 3.81
N ALA A 870 31.74 -30.45 3.81
CA ALA A 870 32.52 -30.18 2.61
C ALA A 870 33.77 -31.07 2.57
N TYR A 871 34.07 -31.60 1.38
CA TYR A 871 35.28 -32.34 1.07
C TYR A 871 35.99 -31.69 -0.12
N THR A 872 37.19 -31.17 0.14
CA THR A 872 38.00 -30.50 -0.88
C THR A 872 39.01 -31.47 -1.47
N PHE A 873 39.16 -31.43 -2.79
CA PHE A 873 40.10 -32.26 -3.53
C PHE A 873 40.73 -31.50 -4.69
N THR A 874 41.90 -31.96 -5.12
CA THR A 874 42.51 -31.51 -6.38
C THR A 874 42.13 -32.47 -7.51
N ALA A 875 41.91 -31.90 -8.69
CA ALA A 875 41.65 -32.64 -9.91
C ALA A 875 42.32 -31.95 -11.10
N ASP A 876 42.72 -32.74 -12.09
CA ASP A 876 43.12 -32.26 -13.40
C ASP A 876 41.94 -32.37 -14.40
N ALA A 877 42.11 -31.81 -15.60
CA ALA A 877 41.08 -31.84 -16.65
C ALA A 877 40.83 -33.23 -17.25
N SER A 878 41.59 -34.26 -16.84
CA SER A 878 41.41 -35.65 -17.26
C SER A 878 40.55 -36.47 -16.29
N LEU A 879 40.11 -35.88 -15.16
CA LEU A 879 39.19 -36.54 -14.25
C LEU A 879 37.85 -36.80 -14.96
N SER A 880 37.67 -38.04 -15.42
CA SER A 880 36.44 -38.58 -15.97
C SER A 880 36.32 -40.04 -15.55
N GLY A 881 35.74 -40.33 -14.39
CA GLY A 881 35.57 -41.72 -13.93
C GLY A 881 35.33 -41.88 -12.43
N PRO A 882 35.04 -43.11 -11.96
CA PRO A 882 34.51 -43.38 -10.63
C PRO A 882 35.60 -43.28 -9.56
N ARG A 883 36.02 -42.05 -9.27
CA ARG A 883 36.86 -41.73 -8.10
C ARG A 883 36.01 -41.66 -6.84
N PHE A 884 34.79 -41.13 -6.95
CA PHE A 884 33.94 -40.85 -5.81
C PHE A 884 32.73 -41.78 -5.75
N SER A 885 32.30 -42.11 -4.54
CA SER A 885 31.06 -42.86 -4.31
C SER A 885 30.39 -42.42 -3.02
N LEU A 886 29.05 -42.49 -2.98
CA LEU A 886 28.24 -42.32 -1.78
C LEU A 886 27.94 -43.69 -1.17
N LEU A 887 28.06 -43.81 0.15
CA LEU A 887 27.76 -45.03 0.90
C LEU A 887 26.70 -44.73 1.94
N PHE A 888 25.50 -45.28 1.76
CA PHE A 888 24.43 -45.25 2.75
C PHE A 888 24.50 -46.54 3.57
N ASN A 889 24.91 -46.43 4.84
CA ASN A 889 25.13 -47.55 5.74
C ASN A 889 24.13 -47.49 6.89
N ALA A 890 23.34 -48.55 7.10
CA ALA A 890 22.51 -48.69 8.29
C ALA A 890 23.37 -48.93 9.55
N ALA A 891 22.95 -48.41 10.71
CA ALA A 891 23.57 -48.73 11.98
C ALA A 891 23.39 -50.21 12.26
N ARG A 892 24.49 -50.94 12.28
CA ARG A 892 24.55 -52.17 13.07
C ARG A 892 24.68 -51.76 14.55
N PRO A 893 24.00 -52.45 15.49
CA PRO A 893 24.34 -52.34 16.90
C PRO A 893 25.85 -52.50 17.05
N LEU A 894 26.48 -51.56 17.76
CA LEU A 894 27.94 -51.43 17.92
C LEU A 894 28.59 -52.82 18.00
N ALA A 895 29.21 -53.21 16.89
CA ALA A 895 29.97 -54.44 16.85
C ALA A 895 31.15 -54.24 17.82
N THR A 896 31.32 -55.15 18.78
CA THR A 896 32.36 -55.04 19.81
C THR A 896 33.73 -54.88 19.14
N SER A 897 34.65 -54.11 19.74
CA SER A 897 36.03 -53.85 19.24
C SER A 897 36.72 -55.03 18.52
N PRO A 898 36.59 -56.30 18.95
CA PRO A 898 37.19 -57.44 18.25
C PRO A 898 36.70 -57.67 16.81
N SER A 899 35.48 -57.24 16.47
CA SER A 899 34.88 -57.44 15.13
C SER A 899 35.37 -56.43 14.08
N GLN A 900 35.68 -55.18 14.48
CA GLN A 900 36.26 -54.18 13.58
C GLN A 900 37.71 -54.51 13.24
N VAL A 901 38.48 -54.97 14.22
CA VAL A 901 39.85 -55.50 14.01
C VAL A 901 39.80 -56.76 13.14
N GLY A 902 38.80 -57.61 13.34
CA GLY A 902 38.56 -58.79 12.50
C GLY A 902 38.33 -58.51 11.02
N ALA A 903 37.78 -57.34 10.65
CA ALA A 903 37.59 -56.93 9.25
C ALA A 903 38.90 -56.48 8.57
N GLN A 904 39.88 -56.00 9.35
CA GLN A 904 41.19 -55.56 8.86
C GLN A 904 42.21 -56.71 8.75
N VAL A 905 41.91 -57.86 9.36
CA VAL A 905 42.72 -59.07 9.23
C VAL A 905 42.19 -59.93 8.07
N SER A 906 43.01 -60.15 7.04
CA SER A 906 42.67 -61.01 5.89
C SER A 906 43.73 -62.10 5.68
N VAL A 907 43.28 -63.25 5.19
CA VAL A 907 44.14 -64.37 4.79
C VAL A 907 43.90 -64.72 3.34
N PHE A 908 44.97 -64.86 2.54
CA PHE A 908 44.86 -65.24 1.14
C PHE A 908 46.12 -65.99 0.64
N PRO A 909 46.01 -66.95 -0.28
CA PRO A 909 44.77 -67.61 -0.69
C PRO A 909 44.16 -68.44 0.47
N ASN A 910 42.86 -68.67 0.41
CA ASN A 910 42.14 -69.54 1.34
C ASN A 910 40.98 -70.19 0.57
N PRO A 911 41.12 -71.43 0.06
CA PRO A 911 42.09 -72.46 0.47
C PRO A 911 43.57 -72.17 0.15
N ALA A 912 44.48 -72.64 1.00
CA ALA A 912 45.92 -72.48 0.89
C ALA A 912 46.62 -73.84 0.68
N HIS A 913 47.81 -73.85 0.05
CA HIS A 913 48.62 -75.06 -0.11
C HIS A 913 49.85 -75.01 0.80
N GLN A 914 51.01 -74.56 0.27
CA GLN A 914 52.28 -74.52 1.02
C GLN A 914 52.47 -73.22 1.82
N GLN A 915 51.74 -72.15 1.47
CA GLN A 915 51.90 -70.83 2.07
C GLN A 915 50.57 -70.07 2.06
N LEU A 916 50.34 -69.24 3.08
CA LEU A 916 49.27 -68.23 3.09
C LEU A 916 49.84 -66.86 3.42
N TRP A 917 49.19 -65.80 2.96
CA TRP A 917 49.50 -64.42 3.29
C TRP A 917 48.51 -63.91 4.32
N LEU A 918 49.03 -63.35 5.41
CA LEU A 918 48.26 -62.73 6.48
C LEU A 918 48.47 -61.22 6.44
N SER A 919 47.39 -60.48 6.14
CA SER A 919 47.36 -59.03 6.30
C SER A 919 46.85 -58.69 7.70
N VAL A 920 47.59 -57.84 8.42
CA VAL A 920 47.23 -57.33 9.75
C VAL A 920 47.34 -55.80 9.76
N PRO A 921 46.58 -55.10 10.62
CA PRO A 921 46.74 -53.66 10.78
C PRO A 921 48.15 -53.29 11.28
N VAL A 922 48.52 -52.01 11.09
CA VAL A 922 49.80 -51.44 11.52
C VAL A 922 49.97 -51.63 13.02
N SER A 923 51.04 -52.32 13.45
CA SER A 923 51.32 -52.57 14.86
C SER A 923 52.76 -52.16 15.22
N GLN A 924 52.92 -51.41 16.31
CA GLN A 924 54.23 -51.05 16.86
C GLN A 924 54.91 -52.18 17.64
N ARG A 925 54.19 -53.29 17.88
CA ARG A 925 54.70 -54.49 18.57
C ARG A 925 54.61 -55.71 17.66
N PRO A 926 55.50 -56.71 17.81
CA PRO A 926 55.37 -57.98 17.11
C PRO A 926 54.01 -58.63 17.38
N VAL A 927 53.42 -59.22 16.34
CA VAL A 927 52.10 -59.87 16.37
C VAL A 927 52.30 -61.37 16.30
N GLU A 928 51.60 -62.12 17.16
CA GLU A 928 51.70 -63.59 17.16
C GLU A 928 50.55 -64.20 16.36
N ALA A 929 50.86 -65.09 15.42
CA ALA A 929 49.90 -65.87 14.65
C ALA A 929 50.08 -67.36 14.96
N VAL A 930 48.99 -68.02 15.36
CA VAL A 930 48.96 -69.42 15.80
C VAL A 930 47.92 -70.18 15.00
N LEU A 931 48.33 -71.24 14.30
CA LEU A 931 47.42 -72.13 13.59
C LEU A 931 47.08 -73.33 14.47
N ILE A 932 45.79 -73.63 14.58
CA ILE A 932 45.24 -74.65 15.48
C ILE A 932 44.44 -75.66 14.64
N ASN A 933 44.66 -76.96 14.83
CA ASN A 933 43.91 -78.02 14.15
C ASN A 933 42.51 -78.23 14.77
N ALA A 934 41.70 -79.11 14.17
CA ALA A 934 40.34 -79.41 14.65
C ALA A 934 40.29 -80.03 16.06
N LEU A 935 41.40 -80.55 16.58
CA LEU A 935 41.52 -81.09 17.95
C LEU A 935 41.95 -80.03 18.98
N GLY A 936 42.09 -78.77 18.56
CA GLY A 936 42.55 -77.69 19.43
C GLY A 936 44.06 -77.65 19.66
N GLN A 937 44.84 -78.48 18.95
CA GLN A 937 46.29 -78.51 19.07
C GLN A 937 46.94 -77.42 18.20
N GLN A 938 47.90 -76.69 18.75
CA GLN A 938 48.73 -75.76 18.00
C GLN A 938 49.65 -76.53 17.05
N VAL A 939 49.52 -76.28 15.75
CA VAL A 939 50.30 -76.95 14.70
C VAL A 939 51.31 -76.03 14.01
N LEU A 940 51.12 -74.71 14.13
CA LEU A 940 52.06 -73.69 13.65
C LEU A 940 52.01 -72.48 14.57
N ARG A 941 53.16 -71.87 14.82
CA ARG A 941 53.28 -70.59 15.53
C ARG A 941 54.34 -69.74 14.87
N GLN A 942 53.98 -68.51 14.51
CA GLN A 942 54.89 -67.55 13.89
C GLN A 942 54.69 -66.17 14.53
N VAL A 943 55.80 -65.53 14.88
CA VAL A 943 55.81 -64.15 15.38
C VAL A 943 56.17 -63.23 14.21
N LEU A 944 55.25 -62.32 13.88
CA LEU A 944 55.42 -61.31 12.84
C LEU A 944 56.04 -60.05 13.44
N PRO A 945 57.04 -59.43 12.79
CA PRO A 945 57.65 -58.20 13.29
C PRO A 945 56.65 -57.02 13.29
N ALA A 946 56.97 -55.96 14.05
CA ALA A 946 56.19 -54.73 14.06
C ALA A 946 56.11 -54.11 12.64
N THR A 947 54.91 -53.89 12.12
CA THR A 947 54.65 -53.44 10.76
C THR A 947 54.53 -51.91 10.69
N ARG A 948 55.34 -51.25 9.83
CA ARG A 948 55.15 -49.84 9.43
C ARG A 948 54.44 -49.78 8.07
N GLY A 949 53.13 -50.04 8.06
CA GLY A 949 52.29 -50.06 6.84
C GLY A 949 51.55 -51.38 6.62
N ALA A 950 50.53 -51.38 5.76
CA ALA A 950 49.67 -52.54 5.48
C ALA A 950 50.30 -53.49 4.44
N GLN A 951 51.43 -54.13 4.77
CA GLN A 951 52.02 -55.19 3.95
C GLN A 951 51.63 -56.57 4.49
N ALA A 952 51.12 -57.44 3.61
CA ALA A 952 50.81 -58.82 3.95
C ALA A 952 52.09 -59.63 4.23
N GLN A 953 52.07 -60.45 5.28
CA GLN A 953 53.20 -61.28 5.71
C GLN A 953 52.93 -62.74 5.38
N ALA A 954 53.93 -63.47 4.90
CA ALA A 954 53.76 -64.87 4.55
C ALA A 954 53.86 -65.78 5.78
N LEU A 955 52.95 -66.74 5.90
CA LEU A 955 53.00 -67.86 6.82
C LEU A 955 53.26 -69.14 6.02
N ASP A 956 54.38 -69.79 6.31
CA ASP A 956 54.74 -71.10 5.75
C ASP A 956 53.93 -72.18 6.46
N LEU A 957 53.10 -72.90 5.70
CA LEU A 957 52.22 -73.94 6.22
C LEU A 957 52.92 -75.31 6.27
N GLY A 958 54.17 -75.41 5.78
CA GLY A 958 54.96 -76.63 5.82
C GLY A 958 54.24 -77.86 5.23
N ARG A 959 54.46 -79.03 5.83
CA ARG A 959 53.79 -80.30 5.48
C ARG A 959 52.56 -80.59 6.35
N LEU A 960 51.75 -79.57 6.64
CA LEU A 960 50.50 -79.79 7.38
C LEU A 960 49.51 -80.63 6.55
N ALA A 961 48.76 -81.50 7.23
CA ALA A 961 47.76 -82.34 6.56
C ALA A 961 46.60 -81.50 6.02
N ARG A 962 45.98 -81.98 4.93
CA ARG A 962 44.77 -81.36 4.35
C ARG A 962 43.65 -81.28 5.39
N GLY A 963 42.98 -80.14 5.51
CA GLY A 963 41.92 -79.96 6.49
C GLY A 963 41.59 -78.50 6.82
N VAL A 964 40.65 -78.32 7.76
CA VAL A 964 40.25 -77.00 8.25
C VAL A 964 40.97 -76.68 9.55
N TYR A 965 41.57 -75.50 9.61
CA TYR A 965 42.33 -74.97 10.72
C TYR A 965 41.76 -73.63 11.20
N SER A 966 42.04 -73.29 12.46
CA SER A 966 41.75 -71.96 13.04
C SER A 966 43.04 -71.19 13.23
N LEU A 967 43.22 -70.10 12.50
CA LEU A 967 44.32 -69.15 12.67
C LEU A 967 43.93 -68.09 13.69
N ARG A 968 44.57 -68.12 14.86
CA ARG A 968 44.41 -67.11 15.91
C ARG A 968 45.56 -66.09 15.84
N VAL A 969 45.23 -64.82 15.73
CA VAL A 969 46.17 -63.71 15.64
C VAL A 969 46.00 -62.83 16.89
N ALA A 970 47.04 -62.70 17.70
CA ALA A 970 47.04 -61.89 18.93
C ALA A 970 47.49 -60.46 18.63
N LEU A 971 46.53 -59.54 18.58
CA LEU A 971 46.78 -58.11 18.38
C LEU A 971 46.71 -57.37 19.72
N PRO A 972 47.34 -56.18 19.85
CA PRO A 972 47.26 -55.35 21.07
C PRO A 972 45.81 -55.06 21.52
N GLU A 973 44.88 -54.97 20.57
CA GLU A 973 43.47 -54.65 20.77
C GLU A 973 42.58 -55.89 21.02
N GLY A 974 43.14 -57.10 20.93
CA GLY A 974 42.44 -58.37 21.14
C GLY A 974 42.84 -59.47 20.16
N ALA A 975 42.46 -60.72 20.45
CA ALA A 975 42.74 -61.85 19.56
C ALA A 975 41.64 -61.99 18.47
N VAL A 976 42.05 -62.14 17.21
CA VAL A 976 41.16 -62.42 16.07
C VAL A 976 41.38 -63.86 15.60
N THR A 977 40.30 -64.57 15.29
CA THR A 977 40.38 -65.93 14.72
C THR A 977 39.84 -65.96 13.29
N LYS A 978 40.58 -66.57 12.36
CA LYS A 978 40.18 -66.79 10.96
C LYS A 978 40.20 -68.28 10.65
N ARG A 979 39.21 -68.73 9.88
CA ARG A 979 39.20 -70.09 9.32
C ARG A 979 40.19 -70.16 8.16
N VAL A 980 41.07 -71.15 8.16
CA VAL A 980 42.01 -71.46 7.07
C VAL A 980 41.73 -72.88 6.59
N VAL A 981 41.61 -73.06 5.28
CA VAL A 981 41.48 -74.38 4.65
C VAL A 981 42.81 -74.71 3.98
N ILE A 982 43.39 -75.87 4.28
CA ILE A 982 44.61 -76.37 3.62
C ILE A 982 44.23 -77.53 2.70
N GLU A 983 44.61 -77.41 1.42
CA GLU A 983 44.34 -78.39 0.34
C GLU A 983 45.60 -79.07 -0.21
#